data_AF-A0AAN7N3Q5-F1
#
_entry.id   AF-A0AAN7N3Q5-F1
#
_cell.length_a   1.000
_cell.length_b   1.000
_cell.length_c   1.000
_cell.angle_alpha   90.00
_cell.angle_beta   90.00
_cell.angle_gamma   90.00
#
_symmetry.space_group_name_H-M   'P 1'
#
loop_
_entity.id
_entity.type
_entity.pdbx_description
1 polymer ?
#
loop_
_entity_poly.entity_id
_entity_poly.type
_entity_poly.pdbx_seq_one_letter_code
_entity_poly.pdbx_strand_id
1 'polypeptide(L)'
;MTQERLWQVLDPSWGDPRTLSALLCSSAAAVVLLKWLGRRQIQQKMEEARRTRDLALERMEKAAHRFKQENPGTQTAHVLSLTMVELVEKLKEGSLSPESVLYSYMGKALEVTREVNCVIDFIHGCEDQLQKLKKQKEKGLLYGIPISIKDHINCKGHVSSGGMVKFLGQVKEEDSVIVQVLKSQGAIPFVKTNIPQTMINYDCSNLIFGQTLNPLNHQKSPGGSSGGEGALIAGGGSILGIGSDVAGSIRLPSSFCGLCGLKPTGNRISKLGVVSPIIGMESVTGSLGPMARDVDSLALCMKALLREEMFRLDPTVPPIPFDEEVYTSSKPLRIGYYEGDGYFQPSPSMKRAIQETRKLLQDAGHTLVPFAPPKIDYVVDELFTRGIFSDGAAHLVDCFKGDIVDPNLKSQFNTYRLPALVKRILAIILKPIAYRTEFIAKWRKLRLDVILCPALGPAFNHGYAGKLFAATSYTNLYNVLNFPAGVVPVSTVTRADEEELKHYEGHYGDPWDKRLKEPVIRSRDLTALAPRTQHPKGSSDCDPADTEAECMGAVSPGLQLTKVVRWRHVQNKMDEAWGKQDTGFDQTYGEGDVVDATMKSQTSCYRLTLLVKRVLAFIFTPLRPEGLVMIQQQLRQLLPEKEVDPSAALTLLCGSVAAVVVWKWLGKRQIQKKMEEAQRTRDEGVKKMAKAVQQFREQVPSVQTDAILSLPLLELTGRLREGSLSPKTVLYTYVEKALEVTQQTNCLRHFIPECEEQLQEIQRQREKGLLYGIPVSIKDHIGHKGHLSTCGLVQCLGTPVQEDSVLVKVLKRQGAIPFAMTNVPQSLFNYDCSNPIFGQTLNPFNPQKSPGGSSGGEGALIAGGGSILGIGSDIGGSIRLPSSFCGLCGLKPTAKRLSLAGVGDPVSGILAVPCALGPMARDVDSLALCMKALLCQEMFQLDPTVPPIPFDEEVYSSSAPLRVGYYDTDGYFPLPPCVRRAVRETRGALQAAGHQLVPFSPPRIHYVMTELFLKTFFADGGRAWLDLFTGDIVDPSLKSQVNCCKIPRLGKKLLALILKPLFPRLADYLSALGGMRSVKEMWDHHHQIEAYRTEFIARWRELRLDAVLCPVLGPAFTAGYPGKLLTAISSTMLYNVLNFPAGVVPVSTVTEADEEELKLYQGCCDDPWDRTLKQAVAGAVGLPVAVQCVALPWQEELCLRLMKEVETLSREKRAA
;
A
#
# COMPACT_ATOMS: atom_id res chain seq x y z
N MET A 1 -56.56 -20.41 -31.91
CA MET A 1 -55.91 -21.03 -33.08
C MET A 1 -54.96 -22.09 -32.57
N THR A 2 -55.18 -23.32 -32.99
CA THR A 2 -54.73 -24.57 -32.37
C THR A 2 -53.22 -24.84 -32.48
N GLN A 3 -52.78 -25.67 -31.54
CA GLN A 3 -51.49 -26.36 -31.37
C GLN A 3 -50.98 -27.11 -32.63
N GLU A 4 -51.76 -27.10 -33.73
CA GLU A 4 -51.47 -27.75 -35.01
C GLU A 4 -50.58 -26.92 -35.95
N ARG A 5 -50.46 -25.61 -35.77
CA ARG A 5 -49.62 -24.76 -36.67
C ARG A 5 -48.16 -24.60 -36.24
N LEU A 6 -47.79 -25.03 -35.03
CA LEU A 6 -46.39 -25.03 -34.56
C LEU A 6 -45.61 -26.29 -34.98
N TRP A 7 -46.33 -27.35 -35.38
CA TRP A 7 -45.73 -28.60 -35.87
C TRP A 7 -45.49 -28.64 -37.39
N GLN A 8 -45.90 -27.62 -38.14
CA GLN A 8 -45.64 -27.53 -39.59
C GLN A 8 -44.37 -26.75 -39.95
N VAL A 9 -43.67 -26.16 -38.97
CA VAL A 9 -42.40 -25.43 -39.17
C VAL A 9 -41.19 -26.22 -38.65
N LEU A 10 -41.42 -27.34 -37.96
CA LEU A 10 -40.36 -28.26 -37.53
C LEU A 10 -40.40 -29.51 -38.43
N ASP A 11 -39.42 -29.58 -39.33
CA ASP A 11 -39.11 -30.73 -40.17
C ASP A 11 -39.12 -32.05 -39.35
N PRO A 12 -39.78 -33.15 -39.80
CA PRO A 12 -39.85 -34.41 -39.05
C PRO A 12 -38.48 -35.07 -38.77
N SER A 13 -37.41 -34.56 -39.36
CA SER A 13 -36.03 -35.00 -39.17
C SER A 13 -35.46 -34.75 -37.76
N TRP A 14 -36.10 -33.91 -36.93
CA TRP A 14 -35.63 -33.57 -35.58
C TRP A 14 -36.10 -34.53 -34.48
N GLY A 15 -36.99 -35.46 -34.79
CA GLY A 15 -37.46 -36.51 -33.87
C GLY A 15 -36.69 -37.84 -33.96
N ASP A 16 -35.78 -37.98 -34.94
CA ASP A 16 -34.97 -39.19 -35.09
C ASP A 16 -33.75 -39.14 -34.13
N PRO A 17 -33.61 -40.12 -33.20
CA PRO A 17 -32.44 -40.24 -32.33
C PRO A 17 -31.10 -40.20 -33.08
N ARG A 18 -31.08 -40.59 -34.36
CA ARG A 18 -29.88 -40.55 -35.21
C ARG A 18 -29.48 -39.13 -35.61
N THR A 19 -30.44 -38.24 -35.88
CA THR A 19 -30.16 -36.82 -36.22
C THR A 19 -29.66 -36.06 -35.00
N LEU A 20 -30.25 -36.30 -33.82
CA LEU A 20 -29.79 -35.70 -32.56
C LEU A 20 -28.39 -36.22 -32.17
N SER A 21 -28.14 -37.53 -32.37
CA SER A 21 -26.82 -38.12 -32.18
C SER A 21 -25.79 -37.59 -33.18
N ALA A 22 -26.16 -37.37 -34.44
CA ALA A 22 -25.29 -36.77 -35.45
C ALA A 22 -24.95 -35.30 -35.13
N LEU A 23 -25.90 -34.52 -34.60
CA LEU A 23 -25.67 -33.16 -34.09
C LEU A 23 -24.78 -33.13 -32.85
N LEU A 24 -24.96 -34.06 -31.90
CA LEU A 24 -24.08 -34.21 -30.74
C LEU A 24 -22.67 -34.67 -31.13
N CYS A 25 -22.55 -35.62 -32.06
CA CYS A 25 -21.25 -36.09 -32.56
C CYS A 25 -20.53 -35.03 -33.39
N SER A 26 -21.23 -34.29 -34.25
CA SER A 26 -20.64 -33.20 -35.05
C SER A 26 -20.24 -31.99 -34.18
N SER A 27 -21.04 -31.62 -33.18
CA SER A 27 -20.66 -30.59 -32.20
C SER A 27 -19.49 -31.04 -31.32
N ALA A 28 -19.45 -32.30 -30.88
CA ALA A 28 -18.30 -32.85 -30.17
C ALA A 28 -17.04 -32.88 -31.05
N ALA A 29 -17.16 -33.30 -32.32
CA ALA A 29 -16.07 -33.28 -33.29
C ALA A 29 -15.57 -31.85 -33.57
N ALA A 30 -16.47 -30.88 -33.70
CA ALA A 30 -16.12 -29.47 -33.85
C ALA A 30 -15.38 -28.93 -32.62
N VAL A 31 -15.84 -29.26 -31.40
CA VAL A 31 -15.15 -28.88 -30.15
C VAL A 31 -13.76 -29.54 -30.06
N VAL A 32 -13.63 -30.81 -30.45
CA VAL A 32 -12.35 -31.52 -30.50
C VAL A 32 -11.41 -30.89 -31.53
N LEU A 33 -11.92 -30.57 -32.73
CA LEU A 33 -11.16 -29.91 -33.79
C LEU A 33 -10.70 -28.51 -33.36
N LEU A 34 -11.58 -27.70 -32.76
CA LEU A 34 -11.24 -26.38 -32.22
C LEU A 34 -10.18 -26.47 -31.11
N LYS A 35 -10.30 -27.45 -30.20
CA LYS A 35 -9.28 -27.71 -29.17
C LYS A 35 -7.96 -28.18 -29.78
N TRP A 36 -8.00 -29.00 -30.82
CA TRP A 36 -6.81 -29.48 -31.52
C TRP A 36 -6.10 -28.35 -32.27
N LEU A 37 -6.85 -27.53 -33.02
CA LEU A 37 -6.34 -26.34 -33.71
C LEU A 37 -5.72 -25.36 -32.70
N GLY A 38 -6.41 -25.09 -31.58
CA GLY A 38 -5.87 -24.26 -30.52
C GLY A 38 -4.57 -24.81 -29.92
N ARG A 39 -4.51 -26.12 -29.64
CA ARG A 39 -3.27 -26.77 -29.18
C ARG A 39 -2.14 -26.70 -30.21
N ARG A 40 -2.45 -26.86 -31.50
CA ARG A 40 -1.46 -26.78 -32.57
C ARG A 40 -0.86 -25.37 -32.68
N GLN A 41 -1.69 -24.34 -32.58
CA GLN A 41 -1.23 -22.94 -32.55
C GLN A 41 -0.34 -22.66 -31.34
N ILE A 42 -0.70 -23.18 -30.16
CA ILE A 42 0.10 -23.06 -28.93
C ILE A 42 1.48 -23.71 -29.12
N GLN A 43 1.52 -24.95 -29.65
CA GLN A 43 2.77 -25.65 -29.92
C GLN A 43 3.65 -24.89 -30.92
N GLN A 44 3.07 -24.36 -32.00
CA GLN A 44 3.80 -23.54 -32.98
C GLN A 44 4.44 -22.31 -32.33
N LYS A 45 3.71 -21.57 -31.49
CA LYS A 45 4.27 -20.42 -30.76
C LYS A 45 5.42 -20.81 -29.83
N MET A 46 5.29 -21.94 -29.14
CA MET A 46 6.33 -22.45 -28.25
C MET A 46 7.58 -22.88 -29.03
N GLU A 47 7.41 -23.57 -30.16
CA GLU A 47 8.52 -23.94 -31.05
C GLU A 47 9.22 -22.71 -31.62
N GLU A 48 8.48 -21.68 -32.03
CA GLU A 48 9.04 -20.42 -32.50
C GLU A 48 9.85 -19.71 -31.41
N ALA A 49 9.34 -19.68 -30.17
CA ALA A 49 10.07 -19.12 -29.04
C ALA A 49 11.37 -19.89 -28.74
N ARG A 50 11.35 -21.23 -28.82
CA ARG A 50 12.56 -22.06 -28.66
C ARG A 50 13.57 -21.81 -29.77
N ARG A 51 13.12 -21.77 -31.03
CA ARG A 51 14.00 -21.44 -32.18
C ARG A 51 14.62 -20.06 -32.01
N THR A 52 13.83 -19.08 -31.55
CA THR A 52 14.32 -17.72 -31.29
C THR A 52 15.40 -17.73 -30.21
N ARG A 53 15.19 -18.45 -29.09
CA ARG A 53 16.21 -18.64 -28.06
C ARG A 53 17.47 -19.29 -28.63
N ASP A 54 17.33 -20.39 -29.36
CA ASP A 54 18.49 -21.14 -29.85
C ASP A 54 19.34 -20.29 -30.82
N LEU A 55 18.69 -19.51 -31.70
CA LEU A 55 19.35 -18.51 -32.55
C LEU A 55 20.03 -17.40 -31.74
N ALA A 56 19.40 -16.95 -30.65
CA ALA A 56 19.96 -15.92 -29.77
C ALA A 56 21.22 -16.43 -29.05
N LEU A 57 21.21 -17.67 -28.56
CA LEU A 57 22.37 -18.33 -27.95
C LEU A 57 23.48 -18.59 -28.98
N GLU A 58 23.15 -18.97 -30.21
CA GLU A 58 24.14 -19.13 -31.29
C GLU A 58 24.83 -17.80 -31.63
N ARG A 59 24.08 -16.69 -31.63
CA ARG A 59 24.66 -15.34 -31.80
C ARG A 59 25.61 -14.99 -30.66
N MET A 60 25.21 -15.26 -29.42
CA MET A 60 26.03 -15.04 -28.23
C MET A 60 27.34 -15.86 -28.30
N GLU A 61 27.25 -17.13 -28.71
CA GLU A 61 28.41 -18.00 -28.90
C GLU A 61 29.36 -17.49 -29.98
N LYS A 62 28.82 -17.08 -31.14
CA LYS A 62 29.62 -16.47 -32.21
C LYS A 62 30.34 -15.20 -31.75
N ALA A 63 29.67 -14.35 -30.96
CA ALA A 63 30.25 -13.12 -30.44
C ALA A 63 31.39 -13.41 -29.44
N ALA A 64 31.17 -14.30 -28.47
CA ALA A 64 32.19 -14.72 -27.51
C ALA A 64 33.38 -15.41 -28.19
N HIS A 65 33.12 -16.27 -29.18
CA HIS A 65 34.16 -16.97 -29.94
C HIS A 65 35.01 -16.01 -30.77
N ARG A 66 34.38 -15.05 -31.46
CA ARG A 66 35.07 -14.01 -32.21
C ARG A 66 36.01 -13.20 -31.31
N PHE A 67 35.50 -12.73 -30.18
CA PHE A 67 36.32 -11.97 -29.22
C PHE A 67 37.52 -12.78 -28.72
N LYS A 68 37.32 -14.07 -28.42
CA LYS A 68 38.40 -14.98 -27.98
C LYS A 68 39.47 -15.18 -29.05
N GLN A 69 39.10 -15.27 -30.33
CA GLN A 69 40.05 -15.36 -31.44
C GLN A 69 40.85 -14.07 -31.64
N GLU A 70 40.18 -12.92 -31.53
CA GLU A 70 40.81 -11.60 -31.66
C GLU A 70 41.69 -11.25 -30.46
N ASN A 71 41.41 -11.82 -29.28
CA ASN A 71 42.08 -11.50 -28.02
C ASN A 71 42.54 -12.76 -27.25
N PRO A 72 43.46 -13.57 -27.82
CA PRO A 72 43.86 -14.86 -27.25
C PRO A 72 44.58 -14.75 -25.90
N GLY A 73 45.13 -13.58 -25.56
CA GLY A 73 45.77 -13.28 -24.28
C GLY A 73 44.80 -12.96 -23.14
N THR A 74 43.48 -12.97 -23.36
CA THR A 74 42.48 -12.64 -22.32
C THR A 74 42.49 -13.69 -21.21
N GLN A 75 42.77 -13.27 -19.98
CA GLN A 75 42.77 -14.15 -18.81
C GLN A 75 41.35 -14.35 -18.26
N THR A 76 40.49 -15.07 -19.00
CA THR A 76 39.08 -15.30 -18.63
C THR A 76 38.92 -15.87 -17.21
N ALA A 77 39.76 -16.81 -16.80
CA ALA A 77 39.71 -17.38 -15.45
C ALA A 77 39.96 -16.33 -14.36
N HIS A 78 40.92 -15.43 -14.57
CA HIS A 78 41.21 -14.33 -13.64
C HIS A 78 40.03 -13.35 -13.57
N VAL A 79 39.45 -12.97 -14.72
CA VAL A 79 38.28 -12.08 -14.77
C VAL A 79 37.11 -12.67 -13.97
N LEU A 80 36.82 -13.97 -14.15
CA LEU A 80 35.70 -14.63 -13.49
C LEU A 80 35.92 -14.88 -11.99
N SER A 81 37.17 -14.90 -11.52
CA SER A 81 37.51 -15.08 -10.09
C SER A 81 37.39 -13.81 -9.26
N LEU A 82 37.36 -12.63 -9.89
CA LEU A 82 37.27 -11.35 -9.18
C LEU A 82 35.90 -11.15 -8.54
N THR A 83 35.88 -10.47 -7.40
CA THR A 83 34.65 -9.92 -6.80
C THR A 83 34.12 -8.77 -7.66
N MET A 84 32.86 -8.40 -7.49
CA MET A 84 32.28 -7.31 -8.30
C MET A 84 32.93 -5.97 -8.01
N VAL A 85 33.31 -5.72 -6.75
CA VAL A 85 33.98 -4.48 -6.33
C VAL A 85 35.33 -4.35 -7.02
N GLU A 86 36.17 -5.39 -6.95
CA GLU A 86 37.47 -5.42 -7.63
C GLU A 86 37.32 -5.28 -9.16
N LEU A 87 36.30 -5.91 -9.74
CA LEU A 87 36.03 -5.84 -11.17
C LEU A 87 35.66 -4.41 -11.60
N VAL A 88 34.81 -3.72 -10.83
CA VAL A 88 34.46 -2.30 -11.07
C VAL A 88 35.69 -1.41 -10.94
N GLU A 89 36.52 -1.61 -9.92
CA GLU A 89 37.76 -0.84 -9.72
C GLU A 89 38.70 -0.99 -10.92
N LYS A 90 38.99 -2.22 -11.32
CA LYS A 90 39.85 -2.51 -12.48
C LYS A 90 39.29 -1.95 -13.80
N LEU A 91 37.97 -2.01 -14.00
CA LEU A 91 37.30 -1.39 -15.16
C LEU A 91 37.37 0.15 -15.13
N LYS A 92 37.31 0.76 -13.94
CA LYS A 92 37.43 2.21 -13.77
C LYS A 92 38.85 2.71 -13.98
N GLU A 93 39.85 1.97 -13.50
CA GLU A 93 41.27 2.23 -13.74
C GLU A 93 41.68 1.96 -15.19
N GLY A 94 40.95 1.09 -15.89
CA GLY A 94 41.26 0.68 -17.27
C GLY A 94 42.24 -0.50 -17.37
N SER A 95 42.53 -1.18 -16.25
CA SER A 95 43.35 -2.40 -16.25
C SER A 95 42.60 -3.62 -16.82
N LEU A 96 41.27 -3.58 -16.81
CA LEU A 96 40.41 -4.48 -17.58
C LEU A 96 39.51 -3.67 -18.53
N SER A 97 39.22 -4.21 -19.71
CA SER A 97 38.28 -3.61 -20.66
C SER A 97 36.87 -4.15 -20.47
N PRO A 98 35.81 -3.34 -20.61
CA PRO A 98 34.42 -3.82 -20.58
C PRO A 98 34.14 -4.99 -21.52
N GLU A 99 34.81 -5.04 -22.68
CA GLU A 99 34.73 -6.13 -23.65
C GLU A 99 35.29 -7.44 -23.07
N SER A 100 36.51 -7.39 -22.50
CA SER A 100 37.13 -8.57 -21.89
C SER A 100 36.26 -9.18 -20.80
N VAL A 101 35.59 -8.32 -20.01
CA VAL A 101 34.69 -8.74 -18.95
C VAL A 101 33.39 -9.31 -19.52
N LEU A 102 32.72 -8.57 -20.40
CA LEU A 102 31.46 -9.00 -21.00
C LEU A 102 31.60 -10.35 -21.71
N TYR A 103 32.57 -10.49 -22.62
CA TYR A 103 32.71 -11.72 -23.41
C TYR A 103 33.23 -12.90 -22.58
N SER A 104 34.00 -12.67 -21.51
CA SER A 104 34.33 -13.71 -20.53
C SER A 104 33.09 -14.26 -19.83
N TYR A 105 32.20 -13.37 -19.37
CA TYR A 105 30.92 -13.77 -18.77
C TYR A 105 29.96 -14.40 -19.81
N MET A 106 29.95 -13.93 -21.06
CA MET A 106 29.16 -14.59 -22.11
C MET A 106 29.59 -16.04 -22.34
N GLY A 107 30.91 -16.28 -22.44
CA GLY A 107 31.45 -17.63 -22.57
C GLY A 107 31.01 -18.52 -21.39
N LYS A 108 31.17 -18.03 -20.17
CA LYS A 108 30.77 -18.78 -18.97
C LYS A 108 29.27 -19.03 -18.88
N ALA A 109 28.44 -18.05 -19.22
CA ALA A 109 26.99 -18.18 -19.24
C ALA A 109 26.51 -19.26 -20.23
N LEU A 110 27.16 -19.39 -21.39
CA LEU A 110 26.87 -20.44 -22.37
C LEU A 110 27.23 -21.84 -21.83
N GLU A 111 28.38 -21.98 -21.18
CA GLU A 111 28.78 -23.23 -20.51
C GLU A 111 27.73 -23.65 -19.47
N VAL A 112 27.40 -22.74 -18.55
CA VAL A 112 26.42 -22.99 -17.48
C VAL A 112 25.04 -23.30 -18.08
N THR A 113 24.59 -22.58 -19.10
CA THR A 113 23.28 -22.81 -19.72
C THR A 113 23.18 -24.18 -20.38
N ARG A 114 24.25 -24.69 -20.98
CA ARG A 114 24.29 -26.05 -21.54
C ARG A 114 24.10 -27.12 -20.46
N GLU A 115 24.57 -26.84 -19.26
CA GLU A 115 24.48 -27.75 -18.12
C GLU A 115 23.12 -27.67 -17.40
N VAL A 116 22.65 -26.46 -17.09
CA VAL A 116 21.49 -26.27 -16.20
C VAL A 116 20.28 -25.56 -16.81
N ASN A 117 20.32 -25.17 -18.09
CA ASN A 117 19.20 -24.55 -18.83
C ASN A 117 18.62 -23.30 -18.11
N CYS A 118 19.47 -22.31 -17.81
CA CYS A 118 19.07 -21.11 -17.06
C CYS A 118 18.86 -19.86 -17.92
N VAL A 119 19.41 -19.76 -19.13
CA VAL A 119 19.23 -18.61 -20.04
C VAL A 119 18.16 -18.89 -21.10
N ILE A 120 17.26 -17.93 -21.30
CA ILE A 120 16.16 -18.03 -22.27
C ILE A 120 16.26 -17.04 -23.42
N ASP A 121 17.14 -16.05 -23.34
CA ASP A 121 17.35 -15.06 -24.40
C ASP A 121 18.71 -14.36 -24.23
N PHE A 122 19.30 -13.93 -25.34
CA PHE A 122 20.51 -13.10 -25.38
C PHE A 122 20.14 -11.66 -25.72
N ILE A 123 20.43 -10.72 -24.81
CA ILE A 123 20.08 -9.31 -24.96
C ILE A 123 21.07 -8.64 -25.92
N HIS A 124 20.79 -8.71 -27.22
CA HIS A 124 21.68 -8.17 -28.27
C HIS A 124 22.00 -6.67 -28.11
N GLY A 125 21.12 -5.90 -27.46
CA GLY A 125 21.39 -4.50 -27.10
C GLY A 125 22.57 -4.29 -26.14
N CYS A 126 23.19 -5.36 -25.61
CA CYS A 126 24.40 -5.28 -24.81
C CYS A 126 25.61 -4.75 -25.60
N GLU A 127 25.71 -5.04 -26.90
CA GLU A 127 26.80 -4.53 -27.75
C GLU A 127 26.64 -3.03 -27.99
N ASP A 128 25.42 -2.55 -28.23
CA ASP A 128 25.13 -1.11 -28.33
C ASP A 128 25.46 -0.39 -27.03
N GLN A 129 25.10 -1.00 -25.88
CA GLN A 129 25.44 -0.46 -24.57
C GLN A 129 26.96 -0.39 -24.37
N LEU A 130 27.68 -1.45 -24.72
CA LEU A 130 29.14 -1.49 -24.67
C LEU A 130 29.78 -0.37 -25.51
N GLN A 131 29.27 -0.11 -26.73
CA GLN A 131 29.73 1.00 -27.57
C GLN A 131 29.42 2.37 -26.96
N LYS A 132 28.29 2.53 -26.27
CA LYS A 132 27.98 3.75 -25.51
C LYS A 132 28.95 3.97 -24.37
N LEU A 133 29.29 2.91 -23.61
CA LEU A 133 30.23 2.99 -22.48
C LEU A 133 31.63 3.45 -22.90
N LYS A 134 32.08 3.10 -24.11
CA LYS A 134 33.37 3.58 -24.67
C LYS A 134 33.40 5.08 -24.91
N LYS A 135 32.24 5.68 -25.22
CA LYS A 135 32.09 7.11 -25.51
C LYS A 135 31.72 7.91 -24.26
N GLN A 136 31.36 7.24 -23.17
CA GLN A 136 30.91 7.88 -21.95
C GLN A 136 32.11 8.42 -21.17
N LYS A 137 32.09 9.74 -20.89
CA LYS A 137 33.15 10.40 -20.11
C LYS A 137 33.10 10.01 -18.63
N GLU A 138 31.90 9.89 -18.08
CA GLU A 138 31.68 9.55 -16.67
C GLU A 138 31.39 8.05 -16.50
N LYS A 139 32.27 7.36 -15.77
CA LYS A 139 32.09 5.94 -15.44
C LYS A 139 31.16 5.79 -14.24
N GLY A 140 29.95 5.28 -14.48
CA GLY A 140 28.95 5.04 -13.43
C GLY A 140 29.37 3.98 -12.39
N LEU A 141 28.53 3.74 -11.38
CA LEU A 141 28.84 2.83 -10.27
C LEU A 141 28.98 1.36 -10.69
N LEU A 142 28.36 0.96 -11.80
CA LEU A 142 28.39 -0.40 -12.34
C LEU A 142 29.04 -0.44 -13.73
N TYR A 143 29.96 0.50 -14.00
CA TYR A 143 30.61 0.64 -15.30
C TYR A 143 31.22 -0.68 -15.80
N GLY A 144 30.74 -1.17 -16.93
CA GLY A 144 31.23 -2.37 -17.61
C GLY A 144 30.79 -3.70 -17.00
N ILE A 145 29.93 -3.69 -15.97
CA ILE A 145 29.50 -4.91 -15.28
C ILE A 145 28.38 -5.62 -16.08
N PRO A 146 28.57 -6.88 -16.50
CA PRO A 146 27.52 -7.67 -17.13
C PRO A 146 26.49 -8.13 -16.09
N ILE A 147 25.21 -7.92 -16.39
CA ILE A 147 24.10 -8.24 -15.47
C ILE A 147 23.08 -9.16 -16.16
N SER A 148 22.62 -10.18 -15.42
CA SER A 148 21.52 -11.05 -15.82
C SER A 148 20.17 -10.49 -15.35
N ILE A 149 19.13 -10.65 -16.19
CA ILE A 149 17.80 -10.09 -15.93
C ILE A 149 16.74 -11.18 -15.94
N LYS A 150 15.97 -11.31 -14.86
CA LYS A 150 14.85 -12.27 -14.81
C LYS A 150 13.81 -11.97 -15.89
N ASP A 151 13.33 -13.01 -16.58
CA ASP A 151 12.48 -12.91 -17.79
C ASP A 151 11.35 -11.85 -17.74
N HIS A 152 10.59 -11.78 -16.65
CA HIS A 152 9.44 -10.86 -16.60
C HIS A 152 9.78 -9.35 -16.60
N ILE A 153 11.06 -8.98 -16.49
CA ILE A 153 11.53 -7.60 -16.51
C ILE A 153 11.78 -7.17 -17.96
N ASN A 154 11.14 -6.07 -18.40
CA ASN A 154 11.26 -5.64 -19.79
C ASN A 154 12.66 -5.16 -20.13
N CYS A 155 13.17 -5.68 -21.26
CA CYS A 155 14.34 -5.19 -21.96
C CYS A 155 13.87 -4.84 -23.39
N LYS A 156 14.22 -3.65 -23.87
CA LYS A 156 13.84 -3.15 -25.18
C LYS A 156 14.27 -4.12 -26.29
N GLY A 157 13.37 -4.42 -27.22
CA GLY A 157 13.60 -5.35 -28.33
C GLY A 157 13.46 -6.83 -27.96
N HIS A 158 13.14 -7.16 -26.70
CA HIS A 158 13.02 -8.52 -26.22
C HIS A 158 11.61 -8.85 -25.71
N VAL A 159 11.28 -10.14 -25.64
CA VAL A 159 10.03 -10.62 -25.04
C VAL A 159 10.23 -10.79 -23.53
N SER A 160 9.17 -10.56 -22.76
CA SER A 160 9.07 -10.94 -21.34
C SER A 160 7.98 -11.99 -21.22
N SER A 161 8.35 -13.27 -21.20
CA SER A 161 7.42 -14.37 -21.47
C SER A 161 6.53 -14.74 -20.29
N GLY A 162 6.97 -14.49 -19.05
CA GLY A 162 6.25 -14.94 -17.85
C GLY A 162 6.15 -16.47 -17.74
N GLY A 163 6.89 -17.23 -18.57
CA GLY A 163 6.70 -18.66 -18.79
C GLY A 163 5.35 -19.01 -19.43
N MET A 164 4.67 -18.06 -20.09
CA MET A 164 3.31 -18.21 -20.62
C MET A 164 3.21 -17.88 -22.11
N VAL A 165 2.40 -18.66 -22.82
CA VAL A 165 2.24 -18.55 -24.28
C VAL A 165 1.53 -17.26 -24.69
N LYS A 166 0.65 -16.74 -23.84
CA LYS A 166 -0.06 -15.47 -24.07
C LYS A 166 0.85 -14.26 -24.24
N PHE A 167 2.06 -14.28 -23.67
CA PHE A 167 3.00 -13.17 -23.75
C PHE A 167 4.03 -13.33 -24.89
N LEU A 168 4.06 -14.48 -25.57
CA LEU A 168 4.91 -14.68 -26.74
C LEU A 168 4.47 -13.77 -27.90
N GLY A 169 5.46 -13.30 -28.67
CA GLY A 169 5.26 -12.36 -29.78
C GLY A 169 5.06 -10.90 -29.36
N GLN A 170 5.06 -10.59 -28.06
CA GLN A 170 4.93 -9.22 -27.54
C GLN A 170 6.29 -8.63 -27.22
N VAL A 171 7.01 -8.19 -28.24
CA VAL A 171 8.29 -7.47 -28.10
C VAL A 171 8.08 -6.17 -27.32
N LYS A 172 9.00 -5.85 -26.41
CA LYS A 172 8.91 -4.64 -25.59
C LYS A 172 9.61 -3.48 -26.28
N GLU A 173 8.90 -2.36 -26.41
CA GLU A 173 9.43 -1.13 -27.04
C GLU A 173 10.40 -0.35 -26.14
N GLU A 174 10.29 -0.55 -24.83
CA GLU A 174 11.07 0.17 -23.83
C GLU A 174 11.63 -0.77 -22.77
N ASP A 175 12.79 -0.38 -22.22
CA ASP A 175 13.35 -0.97 -21.02
C ASP A 175 12.48 -0.64 -19.81
N SER A 176 12.36 -1.57 -18.86
CA SER A 176 11.84 -1.26 -17.53
C SER A 176 12.67 -0.16 -16.85
N VAL A 177 12.09 0.58 -15.91
CA VAL A 177 12.80 1.69 -15.23
C VAL A 177 14.08 1.19 -14.54
N ILE A 178 14.03 0.03 -13.89
CA ILE A 178 15.23 -0.57 -13.29
C ILE A 178 16.33 -0.84 -14.32
N VAL A 179 16.00 -1.33 -15.51
CA VAL A 179 16.99 -1.58 -16.59
C VAL A 179 17.54 -0.27 -17.15
N GLN A 180 16.71 0.77 -17.29
CA GLN A 180 17.17 2.11 -17.69
C GLN A 180 18.18 2.68 -16.70
N VAL A 181 17.91 2.56 -15.38
CA VAL A 181 18.81 3.02 -14.32
C VAL A 181 20.10 2.19 -14.29
N LEU A 182 20.03 0.87 -14.43
CA LEU A 182 21.24 0.04 -14.51
C LEU A 182 22.13 0.43 -15.70
N LYS A 183 21.55 0.65 -16.87
CA LYS A 183 22.28 1.13 -18.07
C LYS A 183 22.87 2.52 -17.85
N SER A 184 22.16 3.44 -17.19
CA SER A 184 22.69 4.79 -16.91
C SER A 184 23.86 4.76 -15.92
N GLN A 185 23.89 3.78 -15.01
CA GLN A 185 25.01 3.51 -14.11
C GLN A 185 26.16 2.72 -14.73
N GLY A 186 26.08 2.44 -16.03
CA GLY A 186 27.15 1.83 -16.81
C GLY A 186 27.12 0.30 -16.88
N ALA A 187 26.07 -0.34 -16.35
CA ALA A 187 25.92 -1.79 -16.44
C ALA A 187 25.53 -2.25 -17.85
N ILE A 188 25.76 -3.54 -18.12
CA ILE A 188 25.50 -4.20 -19.40
C ILE A 188 24.54 -5.39 -19.19
N PRO A 189 23.21 -5.18 -19.26
CA PRO A 189 22.25 -6.29 -19.30
C PRO A 189 22.50 -7.15 -20.54
N PHE A 190 22.81 -8.44 -20.37
CA PHE A 190 23.26 -9.30 -21.49
C PHE A 190 22.43 -10.57 -21.71
N VAL A 191 21.73 -11.09 -20.71
CA VAL A 191 20.88 -12.28 -20.85
C VAL A 191 19.58 -12.15 -20.07
N LYS A 192 18.54 -12.84 -20.56
CA LYS A 192 17.31 -13.09 -19.79
C LYS A 192 17.31 -14.50 -19.22
N THR A 193 16.92 -14.65 -17.95
CA THR A 193 16.97 -15.94 -17.26
C THR A 193 15.59 -16.57 -17.05
N ASN A 194 15.58 -17.90 -16.97
CA ASN A 194 14.38 -18.72 -16.90
C ASN A 194 13.59 -18.54 -15.60
N ILE A 195 12.29 -18.82 -15.67
CA ILE A 195 11.32 -18.70 -14.58
C ILE A 195 10.32 -19.87 -14.61
N PRO A 196 9.69 -20.23 -13.48
CA PRO A 196 8.56 -21.15 -13.51
C PRO A 196 7.34 -20.48 -14.16
N GLN A 197 6.49 -21.29 -14.78
CA GLN A 197 5.25 -20.82 -15.41
C GLN A 197 4.41 -20.00 -14.40
N THR A 198 4.04 -18.76 -14.76
CA THR A 198 3.34 -17.75 -13.93
C THR A 198 4.10 -17.15 -12.76
N MET A 199 5.33 -17.59 -12.46
CA MET A 199 6.10 -17.14 -11.29
C MET A 199 5.49 -17.46 -9.90
N ILE A 200 4.27 -18.02 -9.83
CA ILE A 200 3.63 -18.49 -8.57
C ILE A 200 4.02 -19.96 -8.33
N ASN A 201 5.32 -20.20 -8.28
CA ASN A 201 5.93 -21.47 -7.90
C ASN A 201 7.38 -21.18 -7.51
N TYR A 202 7.93 -21.91 -6.54
CA TYR A 202 9.32 -21.76 -6.13
C TYR A 202 10.21 -22.90 -6.63
N ASP A 203 9.76 -23.64 -7.64
CA ASP A 203 10.60 -24.37 -8.60
C ASP A 203 10.98 -23.47 -9.80
N CYS A 204 11.63 -24.02 -10.83
CA CYS A 204 11.95 -23.29 -12.05
C CYS A 204 11.73 -24.12 -13.33
N SER A 205 10.45 -24.28 -13.73
CA SER A 205 10.07 -24.94 -14.99
C SER A 205 8.89 -24.27 -15.68
N ASN A 206 8.96 -24.21 -17.00
CA ASN A 206 7.83 -23.92 -17.86
C ASN A 206 7.92 -24.75 -19.15
N LEU A 207 6.79 -24.96 -19.81
CA LEU A 207 6.77 -25.77 -21.03
C LEU A 207 7.41 -25.09 -22.24
N ILE A 208 7.67 -23.78 -22.21
CA ILE A 208 8.29 -23.05 -23.33
C ILE A 208 9.78 -23.37 -23.37
N PHE A 209 10.51 -23.11 -22.28
CA PHE A 209 11.97 -23.21 -22.21
C PHE A 209 12.49 -24.41 -21.42
N GLY A 210 11.60 -25.13 -20.73
CA GLY A 210 11.93 -26.34 -19.97
C GLY A 210 12.29 -26.05 -18.50
N GLN A 211 12.81 -27.11 -17.86
CA GLN A 211 13.24 -27.11 -16.46
C GLN A 211 14.67 -26.56 -16.34
N THR A 212 14.90 -25.70 -15.35
CA THR A 212 16.24 -25.28 -14.91
C THR A 212 16.69 -26.16 -13.75
N LEU A 213 17.97 -26.54 -13.74
CA LEU A 213 18.59 -27.40 -12.73
C LEU A 213 19.41 -26.58 -11.72
N ASN A 214 19.65 -27.13 -10.53
CA ASN A 214 20.55 -26.52 -9.55
C ASN A 214 22.00 -26.89 -9.87
N PRO A 215 22.93 -25.93 -10.04
CA PRO A 215 24.33 -26.20 -10.41
C PRO A 215 25.11 -26.95 -9.32
N LEU A 216 24.67 -26.91 -8.05
CA LEU A 216 25.32 -27.65 -6.97
C LEU A 216 24.89 -29.13 -6.94
N ASN A 217 23.69 -29.44 -7.47
CA ASN A 217 23.16 -30.79 -7.60
C ASN A 217 22.00 -30.83 -8.61
N HIS A 218 22.21 -31.45 -9.76
CA HIS A 218 21.24 -31.50 -10.87
C HIS A 218 19.90 -32.16 -10.54
N GLN A 219 19.82 -32.97 -9.48
CA GLN A 219 18.57 -33.58 -9.02
C GLN A 219 17.70 -32.60 -8.19
N LYS A 220 18.28 -31.47 -7.78
CA LYS A 220 17.63 -30.45 -6.94
C LYS A 220 17.13 -29.28 -7.78
N SER A 221 16.07 -28.66 -7.29
CA SER A 221 15.55 -27.40 -7.79
C SER A 221 16.53 -26.27 -7.47
N PRO A 222 16.75 -25.31 -8.39
CA PRO A 222 17.49 -24.09 -8.09
C PRO A 222 16.67 -23.12 -7.21
N GLY A 223 15.43 -23.47 -6.85
CA GLY A 223 14.49 -22.56 -6.22
C GLY A 223 13.79 -21.67 -7.25
N GLY A 224 12.97 -20.73 -6.78
CA GLY A 224 12.19 -19.89 -7.70
C GLY A 224 11.33 -18.84 -7.02
N SER A 225 10.70 -17.95 -7.77
CA SER A 225 10.63 -17.95 -9.23
C SER A 225 11.84 -17.35 -9.96
N SER A 226 12.83 -16.75 -9.26
CA SER A 226 14.08 -16.27 -9.88
C SER A 226 15.12 -17.40 -10.00
N GLY A 227 14.69 -18.60 -10.39
CA GLY A 227 15.54 -19.80 -10.41
C GLY A 227 16.64 -19.76 -11.47
N GLY A 228 16.36 -19.17 -12.65
CA GLY A 228 17.38 -18.96 -13.68
C GLY A 228 18.51 -18.03 -13.22
N GLU A 229 18.18 -16.95 -12.47
CA GLU A 229 19.19 -16.08 -11.84
C GLU A 229 20.05 -16.86 -10.84
N GLY A 230 19.40 -17.61 -9.94
CA GLY A 230 20.11 -18.42 -8.93
C GLY A 230 21.09 -19.42 -9.56
N ALA A 231 20.62 -20.16 -10.56
CA ALA A 231 21.44 -21.15 -11.26
C ALA A 231 22.59 -20.51 -12.06
N LEU A 232 22.34 -19.39 -12.76
CA LEU A 232 23.35 -18.72 -13.58
C LEU A 232 24.46 -18.09 -12.72
N ILE A 233 24.10 -17.40 -11.64
CA ILE A 233 25.07 -16.73 -10.76
C ILE A 233 25.91 -17.76 -9.99
N ALA A 234 25.28 -18.81 -9.46
CA ALA A 234 25.98 -19.87 -8.73
C ALA A 234 26.91 -20.69 -9.65
N GLY A 235 26.55 -20.88 -10.92
CA GLY A 235 27.45 -21.44 -11.94
C GLY A 235 28.58 -20.50 -12.39
N GLY A 236 28.63 -19.26 -11.88
CA GLY A 236 29.61 -18.25 -12.26
C GLY A 236 29.37 -17.58 -13.61
N GLY A 237 28.23 -17.85 -14.27
CA GLY A 237 27.87 -17.28 -15.57
C GLY A 237 27.34 -15.84 -15.51
N SER A 238 27.11 -15.31 -14.31
CA SER A 238 26.81 -13.90 -14.06
C SER A 238 27.40 -13.48 -12.72
N ILE A 239 27.75 -12.20 -12.57
CA ILE A 239 28.25 -11.64 -11.31
C ILE A 239 27.14 -10.98 -10.48
N LEU A 240 26.11 -10.48 -11.15
CA LEU A 240 24.98 -9.78 -10.55
C LEU A 240 23.72 -10.07 -11.37
N GLY A 241 22.62 -10.30 -10.65
CA GLY A 241 21.32 -10.56 -11.25
C GLY A 241 20.20 -9.76 -10.61
N ILE A 242 19.15 -9.48 -11.39
CA ILE A 242 17.93 -8.82 -10.88
C ILE A 242 16.76 -9.80 -10.87
N GLY A 243 16.28 -10.09 -9.67
CA GLY A 243 15.12 -10.94 -9.43
C GLY A 243 13.87 -10.17 -8.99
N SER A 244 12.81 -10.92 -8.69
CA SER A 244 11.59 -10.38 -8.06
C SER A 244 11.07 -11.32 -6.97
N ASP A 245 10.42 -10.76 -5.95
CA ASP A 245 10.01 -11.48 -4.74
C ASP A 245 8.69 -10.93 -4.16
N VAL A 246 7.65 -11.77 -4.21
CA VAL A 246 6.36 -11.58 -3.54
C VAL A 246 6.11 -12.60 -2.42
N ALA A 247 6.92 -13.67 -2.38
CA ALA A 247 6.75 -14.84 -1.51
C ALA A 247 8.08 -15.52 -1.13
N GLY A 248 9.23 -14.90 -1.43
CA GLY A 248 10.56 -15.51 -1.30
C GLY A 248 11.30 -15.67 -2.62
N SER A 249 10.78 -15.21 -3.75
CA SER A 249 11.34 -15.53 -5.06
C SER A 249 12.72 -14.96 -5.40
N ILE A 250 13.31 -14.10 -4.57
CA ILE A 250 14.74 -13.75 -4.59
C ILE A 250 15.49 -14.62 -3.56
N ARG A 251 14.93 -14.73 -2.36
CA ARG A 251 15.53 -15.38 -1.19
C ARG A 251 15.66 -16.90 -1.33
N LEU A 252 14.65 -17.57 -1.87
CA LEU A 252 14.60 -19.02 -2.06
C LEU A 252 15.65 -19.51 -3.07
N PRO A 253 15.76 -18.94 -4.30
CA PRO A 253 16.83 -19.36 -5.21
C PRO A 253 18.22 -18.97 -4.68
N SER A 254 18.33 -17.87 -3.93
CA SER A 254 19.59 -17.52 -3.27
C SER A 254 19.98 -18.56 -2.21
N SER A 255 19.05 -18.96 -1.34
CA SER A 255 19.27 -20.02 -0.35
C SER A 255 19.64 -21.35 -1.01
N PHE A 256 18.88 -21.78 -2.02
CA PHE A 256 19.04 -23.10 -2.64
C PHE A 256 20.31 -23.22 -3.49
N CYS A 257 20.81 -22.11 -4.03
CA CYS A 257 22.03 -22.07 -4.85
C CYS A 257 23.26 -21.55 -4.11
N GLY A 258 23.17 -21.26 -2.80
CA GLY A 258 24.31 -20.78 -2.00
C GLY A 258 24.75 -19.36 -2.35
N LEU A 259 23.80 -18.43 -2.54
CA LEU A 259 24.04 -17.03 -2.93
C LEU A 259 23.48 -16.04 -1.91
N CYS A 260 23.91 -14.80 -2.05
CA CYS A 260 23.31 -13.65 -1.38
C CYS A 260 22.15 -13.10 -2.21
N GLY A 261 21.04 -12.76 -1.56
CA GLY A 261 19.92 -12.10 -2.24
C GLY A 261 19.16 -11.17 -1.33
N LEU A 262 18.77 -9.99 -1.82
CA LEU A 262 18.03 -9.00 -1.05
C LEU A 262 16.66 -8.76 -1.68
N LYS A 263 15.60 -8.94 -0.88
CA LYS A 263 14.27 -8.39 -1.16
C LYS A 263 14.12 -7.04 -0.43
N PRO A 264 14.19 -5.89 -1.12
CA PRO A 264 13.91 -4.60 -0.52
C PRO A 264 12.46 -4.46 -0.04
N THR A 265 12.14 -3.32 0.56
CA THR A 265 10.75 -2.86 0.72
C THR A 265 10.10 -2.71 -0.66
N GLY A 266 8.84 -3.09 -0.82
CA GLY A 266 8.15 -3.27 -2.11
C GLY A 266 8.11 -2.05 -3.04
N ASN A 267 8.19 -0.83 -2.49
CA ASN A 267 8.24 0.41 -3.26
C ASN A 267 9.61 1.11 -3.19
N ARG A 268 10.67 0.41 -2.75
CA ARG A 268 12.03 1.00 -2.71
C ARG A 268 12.66 1.12 -4.10
N ILE A 269 12.18 0.34 -5.05
CA ILE A 269 12.63 0.30 -6.46
C ILE A 269 11.38 0.32 -7.34
N SER A 270 11.45 1.00 -8.49
CA SER A 270 10.36 1.06 -9.45
C SER A 270 9.98 -0.32 -9.98
N LYS A 271 8.67 -0.54 -10.13
CA LYS A 271 8.09 -1.72 -10.79
C LYS A 271 7.57 -1.40 -12.19
N LEU A 272 7.78 -0.18 -12.70
CA LEU A 272 7.32 0.20 -14.03
C LEU A 272 8.07 -0.59 -15.12
N GLY A 273 7.31 -1.14 -16.05
CA GLY A 273 7.85 -1.97 -17.14
C GLY A 273 8.14 -3.42 -16.74
N VAL A 274 7.42 -3.99 -15.76
CA VAL A 274 7.46 -5.44 -15.50
C VAL A 274 6.17 -6.12 -15.94
N VAL A 275 6.28 -7.37 -16.41
CA VAL A 275 5.12 -8.22 -16.74
C VAL A 275 4.73 -9.05 -15.53
N SER A 276 3.45 -9.07 -15.18
CA SER A 276 2.91 -9.91 -14.11
C SER A 276 1.62 -10.62 -14.55
N PRO A 277 1.42 -11.90 -14.18
CA PRO A 277 0.14 -12.58 -14.38
C PRO A 277 -0.94 -12.14 -13.37
N ILE A 278 -0.53 -11.51 -12.26
CA ILE A 278 -1.43 -10.95 -11.25
C ILE A 278 -1.15 -9.44 -11.16
N ILE A 279 -2.13 -8.62 -11.53
CA ILE A 279 -2.05 -7.16 -11.56
C ILE A 279 -2.93 -6.54 -10.47
N GLY A 280 -2.60 -5.33 -10.00
CA GLY A 280 -3.43 -4.55 -9.07
C GLY A 280 -3.62 -5.14 -7.66
N MET A 281 -2.83 -6.16 -7.31
CA MET A 281 -2.84 -6.74 -5.97
C MET A 281 -2.01 -5.90 -5.00
N GLU A 282 -2.70 -5.19 -4.09
CA GLU A 282 -2.08 -4.31 -3.08
C GLU A 282 -1.93 -4.99 -1.70
N SER A 283 -2.53 -6.16 -1.49
CA SER A 283 -2.55 -6.87 -0.20
C SER A 283 -1.17 -7.40 0.22
N VAL A 284 -0.36 -7.85 -0.73
CA VAL A 284 1.01 -8.33 -0.52
C VAL A 284 1.91 -7.74 -1.62
N THR A 285 2.73 -6.76 -1.27
CA THR A 285 3.52 -6.04 -2.26
C THR A 285 4.74 -6.84 -2.72
N GLY A 286 4.84 -7.10 -4.03
CA GLY A 286 6.06 -7.64 -4.64
C GLY A 286 7.19 -6.60 -4.71
N SER A 287 8.44 -7.06 -4.71
CA SER A 287 9.63 -6.22 -4.81
C SER A 287 10.60 -6.74 -5.88
N LEU A 288 11.33 -5.84 -6.55
CA LEU A 288 12.51 -6.17 -7.36
C LEU A 288 13.77 -6.02 -6.50
N GLY A 289 14.79 -6.83 -6.73
CA GLY A 289 16.02 -6.74 -5.94
C GLY A 289 17.18 -7.55 -6.50
N PRO A 290 18.40 -7.28 -6.01
CA PRO A 290 19.62 -7.91 -6.50
C PRO A 290 19.85 -9.31 -5.90
N MET A 291 20.55 -10.14 -6.69
CA MET A 291 21.14 -11.43 -6.33
C MET A 291 22.61 -11.42 -6.74
N ALA A 292 23.51 -11.88 -5.88
CA ALA A 292 24.96 -11.88 -6.12
C ALA A 292 25.67 -12.93 -5.24
N ARG A 293 26.98 -13.09 -5.41
CA ARG A 293 27.79 -14.02 -4.60
C ARG A 293 28.14 -13.48 -3.21
N ASP A 294 28.07 -12.17 -3.01
CA ASP A 294 28.46 -11.48 -1.79
C ASP A 294 27.53 -10.29 -1.48
N VAL A 295 27.53 -9.85 -0.22
CA VAL A 295 26.65 -8.76 0.27
C VAL A 295 27.08 -7.39 -0.27
N ASP A 296 28.38 -7.16 -0.42
CA ASP A 296 28.91 -5.90 -0.96
C ASP A 296 28.42 -5.64 -2.39
N SER A 297 28.29 -6.69 -3.19
CA SER A 297 27.72 -6.61 -4.53
C SER A 297 26.23 -6.23 -4.49
N LEU A 298 25.46 -6.76 -3.53
CA LEU A 298 24.08 -6.33 -3.33
C LEU A 298 24.02 -4.84 -2.94
N ALA A 299 24.88 -4.41 -2.02
CA ALA A 299 24.95 -3.02 -1.57
C ALA A 299 25.34 -2.07 -2.71
N LEU A 300 26.36 -2.42 -3.50
CA LEU A 300 26.80 -1.64 -4.66
C LEU A 300 25.69 -1.53 -5.71
N CYS A 301 24.95 -2.61 -5.98
CA CYS A 301 23.79 -2.56 -6.86
C CYS A 301 22.69 -1.64 -6.29
N MET A 302 22.36 -1.74 -5.00
CA MET A 302 21.37 -0.87 -4.37
C MET A 302 21.79 0.60 -4.41
N LYS A 303 23.08 0.90 -4.18
CA LYS A 303 23.66 2.24 -4.30
C LYS A 303 23.54 2.80 -5.72
N ALA A 304 23.76 1.95 -6.72
CA ALA A 304 23.61 2.33 -8.13
C ALA A 304 22.14 2.60 -8.50
N LEU A 305 21.21 1.79 -7.98
CA LEU A 305 19.78 1.94 -8.26
C LEU A 305 19.14 3.14 -7.54
N LEU A 306 19.56 3.45 -6.32
CA LEU A 306 18.96 4.50 -5.49
C LEU A 306 19.60 5.87 -5.75
N ARG A 307 19.52 6.31 -7.01
CA ARG A 307 20.01 7.60 -7.52
C ARG A 307 18.85 8.43 -8.10
N GLU A 308 19.13 9.70 -8.35
CA GLU A 308 18.18 10.67 -8.91
C GLU A 308 17.41 10.14 -10.12
N GLU A 309 18.09 9.41 -11.02
CA GLU A 309 17.47 8.86 -12.22
C GLU A 309 16.30 7.89 -11.93
N MET A 310 16.37 7.10 -10.86
CA MET A 310 15.27 6.22 -10.44
C MET A 310 14.04 7.02 -10.04
N PHE A 311 14.25 8.06 -9.23
CA PHE A 311 13.17 8.89 -8.69
C PHE A 311 12.58 9.81 -9.77
N ARG A 312 13.40 10.25 -10.72
CA ARG A 312 13.00 11.05 -11.89
C ARG A 312 12.20 10.24 -12.91
N LEU A 313 12.61 9.01 -13.18
CA LEU A 313 11.91 8.13 -14.13
C LEU A 313 10.59 7.59 -13.55
N ASP A 314 10.55 7.33 -12.24
CA ASP A 314 9.35 6.93 -11.50
C ASP A 314 9.18 7.72 -10.19
N PRO A 315 8.53 8.90 -10.25
CA PRO A 315 8.24 9.74 -9.08
C PRO A 315 7.33 9.11 -8.04
N THR A 316 6.75 7.92 -8.29
CA THR A 316 5.96 7.21 -7.28
C THR A 316 6.84 6.52 -6.23
N VAL A 317 8.12 6.28 -6.56
CA VAL A 317 9.13 5.75 -5.65
C VAL A 317 9.58 6.86 -4.68
N PRO A 318 9.55 6.65 -3.34
CA PRO A 318 10.06 7.63 -2.40
C PRO A 318 11.56 7.86 -2.63
N PRO A 319 12.02 9.13 -2.75
CA PRO A 319 13.40 9.48 -3.07
C PRO A 319 14.35 9.27 -1.87
N ILE A 320 14.54 8.02 -1.46
CA ILE A 320 15.43 7.65 -0.35
C ILE A 320 16.73 7.09 -0.92
N PRO A 321 17.83 7.87 -0.91
CA PRO A 321 19.13 7.41 -1.39
C PRO A 321 19.64 6.22 -0.57
N PHE A 322 20.66 5.55 -1.09
CA PHE A 322 21.39 4.55 -0.30
C PHE A 322 22.19 5.27 0.79
N ASP A 323 22.08 4.78 2.02
CA ASP A 323 22.80 5.34 3.16
C ASP A 323 24.08 4.54 3.43
N GLU A 324 25.21 5.12 3.03
CA GLU A 324 26.55 4.57 3.23
C GLU A 324 26.97 4.50 4.69
N GLU A 325 26.57 5.47 5.51
CA GLU A 325 26.95 5.52 6.92
C GLU A 325 26.29 4.37 7.69
N VAL A 326 25.00 4.12 7.43
CA VAL A 326 24.28 3.01 8.06
C VAL A 326 24.71 1.66 7.49
N TYR A 327 25.22 1.60 6.26
CA TYR A 327 25.81 0.37 5.72
C TYR A 327 27.16 0.03 6.35
N THR A 328 28.05 1.02 6.46
CA THR A 328 29.43 0.85 6.94
C THR A 328 29.58 0.92 8.47
N SER A 329 28.52 1.27 9.20
CA SER A 329 28.52 1.33 10.66
C SER A 329 28.87 -0.01 11.31
N SER A 330 29.86 0.02 12.21
CA SER A 330 30.30 -1.10 13.06
C SER A 330 29.68 -1.11 14.46
N LYS A 331 28.70 -0.23 14.74
CA LYS A 331 28.04 -0.15 16.05
C LYS A 331 27.38 -1.49 16.43
N PRO A 332 27.46 -1.94 17.70
CA PRO A 332 26.79 -3.15 18.15
C PRO A 332 25.26 -3.09 17.93
N LEU A 333 24.68 -4.17 17.40
CA LEU A 333 23.25 -4.30 17.12
C LEU A 333 22.51 -5.04 18.24
N ARG A 334 21.24 -4.67 18.49
CA ARG A 334 20.25 -5.54 19.16
C ARG A 334 19.52 -6.39 18.12
N ILE A 335 19.82 -7.68 18.11
CA ILE A 335 19.37 -8.64 17.11
C ILE A 335 18.31 -9.54 17.74
N GLY A 336 17.06 -9.42 17.28
CA GLY A 336 16.02 -10.40 17.59
C GLY A 336 16.30 -11.72 16.86
N TYR A 337 16.13 -12.88 17.49
CA TYR A 337 16.32 -14.16 16.80
C TYR A 337 15.25 -15.20 17.16
N TYR A 338 14.96 -16.10 16.20
CA TYR A 338 14.20 -17.33 16.43
C TYR A 338 14.79 -18.50 15.64
N GLU A 339 14.67 -19.71 16.19
CA GLU A 339 15.16 -20.94 15.56
C GLU A 339 14.10 -21.62 14.68
N GLY A 340 12.81 -21.37 14.94
CA GLY A 340 11.68 -21.86 14.16
C GLY A 340 10.50 -20.91 14.32
N ASP A 341 9.61 -20.88 13.32
CA ASP A 341 8.47 -19.96 13.29
C ASP A 341 7.20 -20.52 13.95
N GLY A 342 7.26 -21.77 14.43
CA GLY A 342 6.15 -22.48 15.05
C GLY A 342 5.07 -22.95 14.07
N TYR A 343 5.30 -22.79 12.76
CA TYR A 343 4.38 -23.20 11.70
C TYR A 343 5.02 -24.29 10.84
N PHE A 344 6.17 -24.02 10.24
CA PHE A 344 6.92 -25.04 9.48
C PHE A 344 8.17 -25.42 10.25
N GLN A 345 8.31 -26.68 10.69
CA GLN A 345 9.47 -27.09 11.49
C GLN A 345 10.76 -26.88 10.68
N PRO A 346 11.81 -26.24 11.24
CA PRO A 346 13.07 -26.07 10.55
C PRO A 346 13.76 -27.44 10.38
N SER A 347 14.49 -27.62 9.27
CA SER A 347 15.37 -28.79 9.12
C SER A 347 16.54 -28.71 10.14
N PRO A 348 17.20 -29.83 10.48
CA PRO A 348 18.36 -29.82 11.37
C PRO A 348 19.43 -28.81 10.92
N SER A 349 19.73 -28.79 9.62
CA SER A 349 20.68 -27.85 9.02
C SER A 349 20.25 -26.37 9.16
N MET A 350 18.96 -26.05 9.02
CA MET A 350 18.44 -24.70 9.22
C MET A 350 18.58 -24.25 10.68
N LYS A 351 18.25 -25.14 11.61
CA LYS A 351 18.34 -24.88 13.05
C LYS A 351 19.79 -24.66 13.48
N ARG A 352 20.69 -25.54 13.03
CA ARG A 352 22.13 -25.45 13.30
C ARG A 352 22.74 -24.14 12.77
N ALA A 353 22.41 -23.75 11.54
CA ALA A 353 22.90 -22.50 10.95
C ALA A 353 22.55 -21.26 11.79
N ILE A 354 21.34 -21.21 12.36
CA ILE A 354 20.91 -20.12 13.25
C ILE A 354 21.67 -20.15 14.57
N GLN A 355 21.85 -21.33 15.16
CA GLN A 355 22.55 -21.48 16.44
C GLN A 355 24.02 -21.09 16.34
N GLU A 356 24.72 -21.55 15.31
CA GLU A 356 26.10 -21.19 15.03
C GLU A 356 26.24 -19.68 14.81
N THR A 357 25.37 -19.08 13.99
CA THR A 357 25.47 -17.65 13.67
C THR A 357 25.09 -16.76 14.83
N ARG A 358 24.07 -17.15 15.61
CA ARG A 358 23.74 -16.48 16.86
C ARG A 358 24.97 -16.41 17.77
N LYS A 359 25.69 -17.53 17.91
CA LYS A 359 26.90 -17.60 18.74
C LYS A 359 27.98 -16.66 18.19
N LEU A 360 28.28 -16.74 16.89
CA LEU A 360 29.26 -15.86 16.24
C LEU A 360 28.94 -14.37 16.43
N LEU A 361 27.67 -13.97 16.28
CA LEU A 361 27.24 -12.58 16.47
C LEU A 361 27.33 -12.13 17.94
N GLN A 362 27.04 -13.03 18.88
CA GLN A 362 27.18 -12.75 20.30
C GLN A 362 28.66 -12.59 20.69
N ASP A 363 29.52 -13.47 20.18
CA ASP A 363 30.97 -13.41 20.37
C ASP A 363 31.58 -12.14 19.73
N ALA A 364 30.99 -11.64 18.65
CA ALA A 364 31.34 -10.36 18.02
C ALA A 364 30.82 -9.11 18.76
N GLY A 365 30.15 -9.28 19.91
CA GLY A 365 29.71 -8.17 20.78
C GLY A 365 28.30 -7.64 20.50
N HIS A 366 27.50 -8.31 19.69
CA HIS A 366 26.09 -7.95 19.48
C HIS A 366 25.18 -8.47 20.62
N THR A 367 24.05 -7.80 20.83
CA THR A 367 23.05 -8.24 21.82
C THR A 367 21.98 -9.08 21.14
N LEU A 368 21.91 -10.38 21.47
CA LEU A 368 20.93 -11.30 20.91
C LEU A 368 19.71 -11.40 21.84
N VAL A 369 18.51 -11.16 21.31
CA VAL A 369 17.25 -11.13 22.06
C VAL A 369 16.32 -12.21 21.50
N PRO A 370 15.88 -13.20 22.30
CA PRO A 370 14.88 -14.16 21.87
C PRO A 370 13.61 -13.42 21.40
N PHE A 371 13.16 -13.72 20.18
CA PHE A 371 11.99 -13.09 19.58
C PHE A 371 11.09 -14.15 18.96
N ALA A 372 9.87 -14.34 19.46
CA ALA A 372 8.90 -15.22 18.84
C ALA A 372 7.98 -14.42 17.90
N PRO A 373 7.97 -14.71 16.59
CA PRO A 373 7.02 -14.10 15.66
C PRO A 373 5.58 -14.45 16.08
N PRO A 374 4.73 -13.47 16.39
CA PRO A 374 3.37 -13.77 16.83
C PRO A 374 2.49 -14.19 15.64
N LYS A 375 1.68 -15.25 15.82
CA LYS A 375 0.56 -15.63 14.94
C LYS A 375 0.95 -15.87 13.48
N ILE A 376 2.01 -16.65 13.29
CA ILE A 376 2.47 -17.05 11.96
C ILE A 376 1.37 -17.79 11.20
N ASP A 377 0.57 -18.61 11.87
CA ASP A 377 -0.65 -19.23 11.33
C ASP A 377 -1.59 -18.21 10.67
N TYR A 378 -1.94 -17.14 11.37
CA TYR A 378 -2.78 -16.07 10.85
C TYR A 378 -2.09 -15.32 9.70
N VAL A 379 -0.78 -15.08 9.80
CA VAL A 379 -0.02 -14.41 8.75
C VAL A 379 -0.02 -15.25 7.47
N VAL A 380 0.26 -16.54 7.56
CA VAL A 380 0.34 -17.44 6.40
C VAL A 380 -1.04 -17.72 5.83
N ASP A 381 -2.01 -18.09 6.66
CA ASP A 381 -3.30 -18.59 6.19
C ASP A 381 -4.27 -17.45 5.85
N GLU A 382 -4.32 -16.40 6.68
CA GLU A 382 -5.35 -15.35 6.59
C GLU A 382 -4.84 -14.07 5.91
N LEU A 383 -3.59 -13.65 6.13
CA LEU A 383 -3.07 -12.43 5.51
C LEU A 383 -2.41 -12.73 4.16
N PHE A 384 -1.50 -13.68 4.11
CA PHE A 384 -0.72 -14.00 2.92
C PHE A 384 -1.55 -14.80 1.91
N THR A 385 -2.04 -15.98 2.28
CA THR A 385 -2.74 -16.88 1.34
C THR A 385 -4.03 -16.25 0.82
N ARG A 386 -4.88 -15.71 1.71
CA ARG A 386 -6.06 -14.95 1.24
C ARG A 386 -5.69 -13.64 0.57
N GLY A 387 -4.57 -13.00 0.93
CA GLY A 387 -4.09 -11.80 0.25
C GLY A 387 -3.79 -12.07 -1.23
N ILE A 388 -2.92 -13.07 -1.50
CA ILE A 388 -2.47 -13.46 -2.83
C ILE A 388 -3.58 -14.12 -3.68
N PHE A 389 -4.55 -14.77 -3.05
CA PHE A 389 -5.65 -15.45 -3.74
C PHE A 389 -7.03 -14.88 -3.36
N SER A 390 -7.12 -13.58 -3.08
CA SER A 390 -8.38 -12.94 -2.63
C SER A 390 -9.47 -12.95 -3.69
N ASP A 391 -9.11 -13.02 -4.96
CA ASP A 391 -10.03 -13.25 -6.09
C ASP A 391 -10.38 -14.73 -6.32
N GLY A 392 -9.94 -15.62 -5.43
CA GLY A 392 -10.11 -17.06 -5.57
C GLY A 392 -9.19 -17.70 -6.61
N ALA A 393 -8.10 -17.01 -6.98
CA ALA A 393 -7.17 -17.31 -8.07
C ALA A 393 -7.76 -17.07 -9.48
N ALA A 394 -8.75 -16.20 -9.62
CA ALA A 394 -9.44 -15.96 -10.88
C ALA A 394 -8.51 -15.38 -11.96
N HIS A 395 -7.71 -14.36 -11.66
CA HIS A 395 -6.70 -13.83 -12.58
C HIS A 395 -5.69 -14.87 -13.01
N LEU A 396 -5.20 -15.66 -12.06
CA LEU A 396 -4.23 -16.70 -12.32
C LEU A 396 -4.82 -17.75 -13.26
N VAL A 397 -6.03 -18.25 -12.99
CA VAL A 397 -6.74 -19.21 -13.85
C VAL A 397 -7.04 -18.63 -15.24
N ASP A 398 -7.44 -17.36 -15.32
CA ASP A 398 -7.69 -16.69 -16.59
C ASP A 398 -6.41 -16.57 -17.45
N CYS A 399 -5.24 -16.44 -16.83
CA CYS A 399 -3.96 -16.45 -17.56
C CYS A 399 -3.66 -17.77 -18.27
N PHE A 400 -4.25 -18.89 -17.84
CA PHE A 400 -4.12 -20.20 -18.49
C PHE A 400 -5.14 -20.45 -19.61
N LYS A 401 -6.05 -19.50 -19.90
CA LYS A 401 -6.96 -19.64 -21.04
C LYS A 401 -6.15 -19.66 -22.34
N GLY A 402 -6.11 -20.83 -22.97
CA GLY A 402 -5.29 -21.04 -24.17
C GLY A 402 -3.82 -21.33 -23.88
N ASP A 403 -3.49 -21.86 -22.70
CA ASP A 403 -2.15 -22.33 -22.33
C ASP A 403 -2.16 -23.80 -21.87
N ILE A 404 -0.97 -24.42 -21.77
CA ILE A 404 -0.76 -25.78 -21.26
C ILE A 404 -0.10 -25.66 -19.88
N VAL A 405 -0.65 -26.37 -18.90
CA VAL A 405 -0.15 -26.33 -17.52
C VAL A 405 1.08 -27.20 -17.38
N ASP A 406 2.17 -26.61 -16.90
CA ASP A 406 3.42 -27.29 -16.57
C ASP A 406 3.19 -28.38 -15.50
N PRO A 407 3.80 -29.57 -15.64
CA PRO A 407 3.66 -30.67 -14.69
C PRO A 407 3.96 -30.28 -13.23
N ASN A 408 4.94 -29.40 -12.98
CA ASN A 408 5.32 -28.97 -11.63
C ASN A 408 4.28 -28.05 -10.99
N LEU A 409 3.39 -27.45 -11.80
CA LEU A 409 2.29 -26.60 -11.34
C LEU A 409 0.94 -27.32 -11.32
N LYS A 410 0.81 -28.46 -12.00
CA LYS A 410 -0.46 -29.16 -12.23
C LYS A 410 -1.27 -29.43 -10.96
N SER A 411 -0.60 -29.85 -9.87
CA SER A 411 -1.27 -30.11 -8.59
C SER A 411 -1.87 -28.83 -7.99
N GLN A 412 -1.13 -27.71 -8.03
CA GLN A 412 -1.60 -26.42 -7.51
C GLN A 412 -2.74 -25.88 -8.37
N PHE A 413 -2.57 -25.92 -9.70
CA PHE A 413 -3.54 -25.40 -10.65
C PHE A 413 -4.91 -26.12 -10.58
N ASN A 414 -4.91 -27.44 -10.38
CA ASN A 414 -6.15 -28.20 -10.20
C ASN A 414 -6.96 -27.68 -9.01
N THR A 415 -6.29 -27.30 -7.91
CA THR A 415 -6.93 -26.69 -6.73
C THR A 415 -7.47 -25.29 -7.06
N TYR A 416 -6.72 -24.49 -7.83
CA TYR A 416 -7.15 -23.15 -8.25
C TYR A 416 -8.41 -23.19 -9.13
N ARG A 417 -8.58 -24.21 -9.97
CA ARG A 417 -9.75 -24.35 -10.85
C ARG A 417 -11.02 -24.82 -10.14
N LEU A 418 -10.95 -25.27 -8.89
CA LEU A 418 -12.14 -25.75 -8.17
C LEU A 418 -13.19 -24.62 -8.00
N PRO A 419 -14.50 -24.92 -8.15
CA PRO A 419 -15.55 -23.94 -7.87
C PRO A 419 -15.47 -23.42 -6.43
N ALA A 420 -15.79 -22.13 -6.23
CA ALA A 420 -15.71 -21.49 -4.91
C ALA A 420 -16.51 -22.23 -3.83
N LEU A 421 -17.68 -22.79 -4.18
CA LEU A 421 -18.48 -23.61 -3.27
C LEU A 421 -17.75 -24.87 -2.81
N VAL A 422 -17.08 -25.58 -3.73
CA VAL A 422 -16.30 -26.79 -3.44
C VAL A 422 -15.12 -26.43 -2.54
N LYS A 423 -14.39 -25.34 -2.86
CA LYS A 423 -13.31 -24.83 -2.00
C LYS A 423 -13.79 -24.52 -0.58
N ARG A 424 -14.97 -23.91 -0.43
CA ARG A 424 -15.57 -23.61 0.89
C ARG A 424 -15.95 -24.88 1.66
N ILE A 425 -16.56 -25.87 1.00
CA ILE A 425 -16.93 -27.14 1.62
C ILE A 425 -15.66 -27.86 2.11
N LEU A 426 -14.64 -27.96 1.25
CA LEU A 426 -13.34 -28.55 1.62
C LEU A 426 -12.69 -27.80 2.78
N ALA A 427 -12.72 -26.46 2.77
CA ALA A 427 -12.17 -25.66 3.85
C ALA A 427 -12.90 -25.85 5.19
N ILE A 428 -14.22 -26.11 5.19
CA ILE A 428 -14.99 -26.41 6.41
C ILE A 428 -14.63 -27.80 6.94
N ILE A 429 -14.52 -28.79 6.06
CA ILE A 429 -14.18 -30.18 6.42
C ILE A 429 -12.77 -30.26 7.03
N LEU A 430 -11.85 -29.42 6.56
CA LEU A 430 -10.42 -29.50 6.88
C LEU A 430 -9.96 -28.52 7.97
N LYS A 431 -10.85 -27.74 8.62
CA LYS A 431 -10.45 -26.68 9.57
C LYS A 431 -10.32 -27.19 11.02
N PRO A 432 -9.13 -27.15 11.65
CA PRO A 432 -9.02 -27.19 13.12
C PRO A 432 -9.41 -25.83 13.72
N ILE A 433 -9.90 -25.85 14.97
CA ILE A 433 -10.35 -24.66 15.72
C ILE A 433 -9.20 -24.09 16.56
N ALA A 434 -8.77 -22.84 16.32
CA ALA A 434 -8.21 -21.94 17.36
C ALA A 434 -8.01 -20.49 16.84
N TYR A 435 -7.96 -19.52 17.75
CA TYR A 435 -8.07 -18.07 17.51
C TYR A 435 -7.01 -17.22 18.26
N ARG A 436 -6.59 -16.14 17.57
CA ARG A 436 -6.41 -14.70 17.97
C ARG A 436 -5.28 -14.17 18.90
N THR A 437 -4.84 -12.93 18.54
CA THR A 437 -4.25 -11.86 19.40
C THR A 437 -2.81 -11.30 19.17
N GLU A 438 -2.63 -10.25 18.34
CA GLU A 438 -1.55 -9.21 18.26
C GLU A 438 -0.16 -9.46 17.62
N PHE A 439 0.16 -8.66 16.57
CA PHE A 439 1.42 -8.72 15.79
C PHE A 439 2.37 -7.50 15.97
N ILE A 440 1.85 -6.27 16.13
CA ILE A 440 2.69 -5.05 15.96
C ILE A 440 3.12 -4.40 17.30
N ALA A 441 2.39 -4.63 18.39
CA ALA A 441 2.70 -4.02 19.69
C ALA A 441 3.96 -4.61 20.36
N LYS A 442 4.21 -5.92 20.17
CA LYS A 442 5.32 -6.65 20.83
C LYS A 442 6.71 -6.21 20.33
N TRP A 443 6.82 -5.83 19.06
CA TRP A 443 8.05 -5.31 18.46
C TRP A 443 8.50 -3.99 19.10
N ARG A 444 7.58 -3.01 19.23
CA ARG A 444 7.84 -1.68 19.80
C ARG A 444 8.37 -1.75 21.23
N LYS A 445 7.94 -2.75 22.00
CA LYS A 445 8.37 -2.97 23.40
C LYS A 445 9.82 -3.49 23.52
N LEU A 446 10.31 -4.26 22.54
CA LEU A 446 11.60 -4.97 22.62
C LEU A 446 12.81 -4.17 22.10
N ARG A 447 12.58 -3.01 21.45
CA ARG A 447 13.61 -2.09 20.93
C ARG A 447 14.68 -2.80 20.07
N LEU A 448 14.26 -3.67 19.15
CA LEU A 448 15.14 -4.44 18.26
C LEU A 448 15.62 -3.60 17.06
N ASP A 449 16.85 -3.84 16.60
CA ASP A 449 17.42 -3.20 15.41
C ASP A 449 17.28 -4.08 14.16
N VAL A 450 17.47 -5.40 14.27
CA VAL A 450 17.32 -6.35 13.16
C VAL A 450 16.75 -7.70 13.64
N ILE A 451 16.28 -8.55 12.71
CA ILE A 451 15.87 -9.94 13.00
C ILE A 451 16.77 -10.93 12.24
N LEU A 452 17.28 -11.92 12.97
CA LEU A 452 17.90 -13.13 12.44
C LEU A 452 16.88 -14.28 12.44
N CYS A 453 16.67 -14.92 11.30
CA CYS A 453 15.71 -16.00 11.15
C CYS A 453 16.16 -17.08 10.15
N PRO A 454 15.61 -18.32 10.22
CA PRO A 454 15.96 -19.37 9.29
C PRO A 454 15.56 -18.98 7.85
N ALA A 455 16.43 -19.25 6.87
CA ALA A 455 16.01 -19.31 5.47
C ALA A 455 15.63 -20.76 5.13
N LEU A 456 14.64 -20.94 4.27
CA LEU A 456 14.22 -22.28 3.87
C LEU A 456 15.37 -23.03 3.16
N GLY A 457 15.67 -24.25 3.63
CA GLY A 457 16.68 -25.13 3.04
C GLY A 457 16.74 -26.51 3.74
N PRO A 458 17.51 -27.48 3.18
CA PRO A 458 18.22 -27.40 1.90
C PRO A 458 17.28 -27.48 0.68
N ALA A 459 17.84 -27.33 -0.52
CA ALA A 459 17.10 -27.38 -1.77
C ALA A 459 16.32 -28.70 -1.95
N PHE A 460 15.08 -28.58 -2.44
CA PHE A 460 14.19 -29.72 -2.69
C PHE A 460 14.46 -30.37 -4.05
N ASN A 461 13.97 -31.60 -4.24
CA ASN A 461 13.94 -32.25 -5.55
C ASN A 461 12.93 -31.54 -6.48
N HIS A 462 13.13 -31.64 -7.79
CA HIS A 462 12.19 -31.09 -8.79
C HIS A 462 10.75 -31.58 -8.59
N GLY A 463 9.78 -30.69 -8.80
CA GLY A 463 8.34 -31.00 -8.69
C GLY A 463 7.79 -31.11 -7.26
N TYR A 464 8.61 -30.86 -6.23
CA TYR A 464 8.17 -30.83 -4.83
C TYR A 464 7.72 -29.44 -4.36
N ALA A 465 8.23 -28.35 -4.95
CA ALA A 465 7.82 -26.99 -4.58
C ALA A 465 6.31 -26.77 -4.78
N GLY A 466 5.76 -27.33 -5.87
CA GLY A 466 4.33 -27.42 -6.16
C GLY A 466 3.50 -28.05 -5.03
N LYS A 467 4.15 -28.88 -4.21
CA LYS A 467 3.61 -29.80 -3.24
C LYS A 467 4.06 -29.50 -1.80
N LEU A 468 4.68 -28.33 -1.54
CA LEU A 468 5.17 -27.84 -0.23
C LEU A 468 4.91 -26.34 0.01
N PHE A 469 3.72 -25.81 -0.26
CA PHE A 469 3.48 -24.35 -0.15
C PHE A 469 3.68 -23.80 1.27
N ALA A 470 3.32 -24.58 2.30
CA ALA A 470 3.48 -24.22 3.71
C ALA A 470 4.92 -23.87 4.11
N ALA A 471 5.93 -24.45 3.45
CA ALA A 471 7.35 -24.22 3.72
C ALA A 471 7.79 -22.75 3.50
N THR A 472 6.99 -21.96 2.77
CA THR A 472 7.24 -20.54 2.54
C THR A 472 6.91 -19.64 3.74
N SER A 473 6.45 -20.19 4.87
CA SER A 473 6.12 -19.41 6.08
C SER A 473 7.26 -18.49 6.54
N TYR A 474 8.51 -18.96 6.48
CA TYR A 474 9.73 -18.21 6.77
C TYR A 474 9.92 -16.95 5.89
N THR A 475 9.44 -16.98 4.65
CA THR A 475 9.55 -15.85 3.72
C THR A 475 8.30 -14.97 3.72
N ASN A 476 7.10 -15.56 3.83
CA ASN A 476 5.79 -14.91 3.70
C ASN A 476 5.57 -13.78 4.70
N LEU A 477 6.02 -13.96 5.94
CA LEU A 477 5.91 -12.95 7.00
C LEU A 477 6.42 -11.59 6.50
N TYR A 478 7.64 -11.57 5.96
CA TYR A 478 8.31 -10.34 5.56
C TYR A 478 7.74 -9.72 4.29
N ASN A 479 6.98 -10.48 3.48
CA ASN A 479 6.20 -9.92 2.37
C ASN A 479 4.92 -9.24 2.87
N VAL A 480 4.19 -9.86 3.80
CA VAL A 480 2.99 -9.28 4.42
C VAL A 480 3.33 -7.99 5.16
N LEU A 481 4.46 -7.96 5.88
CA LEU A 481 4.94 -6.76 6.58
C LEU A 481 5.61 -5.74 5.68
N ASN A 482 5.92 -6.10 4.44
CA ASN A 482 6.69 -5.30 3.52
C ASN A 482 8.09 -4.88 4.07
N PHE A 483 8.69 -5.72 4.93
CA PHE A 483 10.01 -5.48 5.52
C PHE A 483 11.12 -5.94 4.57
N PRO A 484 12.27 -5.24 4.51
CA PRO A 484 13.39 -5.69 3.69
C PRO A 484 14.02 -6.95 4.31
N ALA A 485 14.19 -8.00 3.52
CA ALA A 485 14.71 -9.29 3.97
C ALA A 485 15.77 -9.80 2.99
N GLY A 486 16.96 -10.13 3.49
CA GLY A 486 18.06 -10.70 2.72
C GLY A 486 18.40 -12.13 3.14
N VAL A 487 19.00 -12.90 2.25
CA VAL A 487 19.56 -14.22 2.54
C VAL A 487 21.07 -14.20 2.32
N VAL A 488 21.82 -14.86 3.21
CA VAL A 488 23.28 -15.04 3.16
C VAL A 488 23.62 -16.51 3.45
N PRO A 489 24.44 -17.19 2.65
CA PRO A 489 24.88 -18.56 2.93
C PRO A 489 25.89 -18.57 4.09
N VAL A 490 25.76 -19.52 5.03
CA VAL A 490 26.63 -19.56 6.24
C VAL A 490 27.23 -20.93 6.57
N SER A 491 26.65 -22.01 6.03
CA SER A 491 27.10 -23.38 6.28
C SER A 491 26.67 -24.27 5.13
N THR A 492 27.19 -25.50 5.06
CA THR A 492 26.72 -26.60 4.21
C THR A 492 25.97 -27.66 5.03
N VAL A 493 25.14 -28.49 4.38
CA VAL A 493 24.51 -29.67 5.01
C VAL A 493 25.58 -30.71 5.33
N THR A 494 25.54 -31.25 6.55
CA THR A 494 26.43 -32.32 7.02
C THR A 494 25.70 -33.67 7.02
N ARG A 495 26.46 -34.78 7.09
CA ARG A 495 25.87 -36.13 7.26
C ARG A 495 25.02 -36.23 8.53
N ALA A 496 25.41 -35.56 9.60
CA ALA A 496 24.64 -35.55 10.86
C ALA A 496 23.27 -34.88 10.66
N ASP A 497 23.21 -33.77 9.91
CA ASP A 497 21.94 -33.10 9.60
C ASP A 497 21.01 -34.03 8.78
N GLU A 498 21.55 -34.81 7.84
CA GLU A 498 20.77 -35.76 7.03
C GLU A 498 20.24 -36.93 7.85
N GLU A 499 21.04 -37.45 8.79
CA GLU A 499 20.60 -38.51 9.70
C GLU A 499 19.51 -38.01 10.66
N GLU A 500 19.66 -36.81 11.23
CA GLU A 500 18.62 -36.21 12.08
C GLU A 500 17.34 -35.91 11.30
N LEU A 501 17.45 -35.53 10.01
CA LEU A 501 16.31 -35.23 9.15
C LEU A 501 15.38 -36.45 8.95
N LYS A 502 15.87 -37.68 9.11
CA LYS A 502 15.04 -38.90 9.08
C LYS A 502 14.00 -38.92 10.21
N HIS A 503 14.30 -38.24 11.32
CA HIS A 503 13.46 -38.12 12.50
C HIS A 503 12.55 -36.87 12.47
N TYR A 504 12.54 -36.09 11.38
CA TYR A 504 11.71 -34.90 11.24
C TYR A 504 10.21 -35.23 11.27
N GLU A 505 9.43 -34.74 12.23
CA GLU A 505 7.99 -35.07 12.29
C GLU A 505 7.09 -33.98 11.68
N GLY A 506 7.58 -32.75 11.66
CA GLY A 506 6.79 -31.57 11.39
C GLY A 506 5.92 -31.17 12.59
N HIS A 507 5.32 -29.99 12.54
CA HIS A 507 4.45 -29.51 13.62
C HIS A 507 3.02 -30.06 13.54
N TYR A 508 2.56 -30.44 12.34
CA TYR A 508 1.17 -30.83 12.08
C TYR A 508 1.04 -32.30 11.65
N GLY A 509 2.13 -32.96 11.24
CA GLY A 509 2.13 -34.35 10.79
C GLY A 509 1.30 -34.58 9.52
N ASP A 510 1.01 -33.51 8.79
CA ASP A 510 0.16 -33.49 7.62
C ASP A 510 0.92 -33.95 6.35
N PRO A 511 0.26 -34.03 5.17
CA PRO A 511 0.95 -34.43 3.95
C PRO A 511 2.13 -33.54 3.55
N TRP A 512 2.17 -32.27 3.99
CA TRP A 512 3.28 -31.37 3.72
C TRP A 512 4.49 -31.76 4.60
N ASP A 513 4.27 -31.99 5.90
CA ASP A 513 5.31 -32.44 6.83
C ASP A 513 5.91 -33.81 6.43
N LYS A 514 5.04 -34.75 6.04
CA LYS A 514 5.47 -36.10 5.61
C LYS A 514 6.30 -36.09 4.33
N ARG A 515 6.01 -35.16 3.40
CA ARG A 515 6.73 -35.03 2.13
C ARG A 515 8.12 -34.46 2.29
N LEU A 516 8.47 -33.84 3.42
CA LEU A 516 9.83 -33.39 3.69
C LEU A 516 10.79 -34.57 3.95
N LYS A 517 10.29 -35.73 4.38
CA LYS A 517 11.10 -36.96 4.56
C LYS A 517 11.49 -37.64 3.24
N GLU A 518 10.62 -37.56 2.23
CA GLU A 518 10.76 -38.31 0.98
C GLU A 518 12.04 -37.99 0.15
N PRO A 519 12.54 -36.74 0.07
CA PRO A 519 13.74 -36.40 -0.69
C PRO A 519 15.04 -37.04 -0.18
N VAL A 520 15.09 -37.49 1.08
CA VAL A 520 16.28 -38.10 1.72
C VAL A 520 16.31 -39.63 1.52
N ILE A 521 15.14 -40.26 1.37
CA ILE A 521 15.03 -41.73 1.35
C ILE A 521 15.36 -42.31 -0.03
N ARG A 522 15.21 -41.54 -1.12
CA ARG A 522 15.44 -42.01 -2.50
C ARG A 522 16.84 -41.80 -3.07
N SER A 523 17.76 -41.14 -2.35
CA SER A 523 19.14 -40.92 -2.82
C SER A 523 20.09 -42.10 -2.58
N ARG A 524 19.63 -43.19 -1.93
CA ARG A 524 20.48 -44.30 -1.49
C ARG A 524 20.86 -45.37 -2.55
N ASP A 525 20.32 -45.33 -3.76
CA ASP A 525 20.44 -46.47 -4.72
C ASP A 525 21.37 -46.26 -5.94
N LEU A 526 22.34 -45.33 -5.92
CA LEU A 526 23.20 -45.10 -7.10
C LEU A 526 24.70 -44.94 -6.77
N THR A 527 25.29 -45.96 -6.14
CA THR A 527 26.76 -46.14 -6.06
C THR A 527 27.37 -46.83 -7.28
N ALA A 528 26.62 -47.02 -8.37
CA ALA A 528 27.13 -47.66 -9.59
C ALA A 528 26.89 -46.76 -10.80
N LEU A 529 27.80 -45.81 -11.05
CA LEU A 529 28.22 -45.28 -12.37
C LEU A 529 29.11 -44.04 -12.16
N ALA A 530 30.39 -44.27 -11.86
CA ALA A 530 31.44 -43.25 -11.96
C ALA A 530 32.17 -43.39 -13.32
N PRO A 531 32.44 -42.31 -14.07
CA PRO A 531 33.28 -42.37 -15.25
C PRO A 531 34.77 -42.47 -14.84
N ARG A 532 35.45 -43.53 -15.29
CA ARG A 532 36.90 -43.70 -15.16
C ARG A 532 37.64 -42.68 -16.04
N THR A 533 38.47 -41.84 -15.45
CA THR A 533 39.58 -41.17 -16.16
C THR A 533 40.89 -41.49 -15.43
N GLN A 534 41.89 -41.91 -16.21
CA GLN A 534 43.22 -42.36 -15.76
C GLN A 534 44.15 -41.15 -15.51
N HIS A 535 44.90 -41.16 -14.42
CA HIS A 535 46.11 -40.34 -14.24
C HIS A 535 47.35 -41.25 -14.10
N PRO A 536 48.52 -40.87 -14.65
CA PRO A 536 49.77 -41.60 -14.48
C PRO A 536 50.50 -41.21 -13.17
N LYS A 537 51.28 -42.18 -12.67
CA LYS A 537 52.03 -42.21 -11.39
C LYS A 537 53.23 -41.26 -11.31
N GLY A 538 53.53 -40.79 -10.08
CA GLY A 538 54.88 -40.35 -9.67
C GLY A 538 54.99 -39.78 -8.24
N SER A 539 55.64 -40.53 -7.32
CA SER A 539 56.28 -40.20 -6.01
C SER A 539 55.52 -39.34 -4.98
N SER A 540 54.96 -39.87 -3.88
CA SER A 540 55.53 -40.48 -2.65
C SER A 540 55.88 -39.47 -1.54
N ASP A 541 55.17 -39.66 -0.41
CA ASP A 541 55.33 -39.12 0.96
C ASP A 541 54.42 -37.94 1.37
N CYS A 542 53.25 -38.26 1.95
CA CYS A 542 52.51 -37.51 3.00
C CYS A 542 51.43 -38.43 3.63
N ASP A 543 51.22 -38.31 4.95
CA ASP A 543 50.37 -39.12 5.84
C ASP A 543 48.86 -39.22 5.47
N PRO A 544 48.15 -40.30 5.87
CA PRO A 544 46.74 -40.51 5.56
C PRO A 544 45.82 -39.81 6.60
N ALA A 545 45.55 -38.52 6.41
CA ALA A 545 44.50 -37.81 7.15
C ALA A 545 43.70 -36.77 6.35
N ASP A 546 44.05 -36.46 5.10
CA ASP A 546 43.48 -35.31 4.36
C ASP A 546 42.94 -35.66 2.95
N THR A 547 42.29 -36.81 2.74
CA THR A 547 41.69 -37.15 1.44
C THR A 547 40.34 -37.86 1.56
N GLU A 548 39.34 -37.21 2.16
CA GLU A 548 37.90 -37.53 1.97
C GLU A 548 37.04 -36.25 1.88
N ALA A 549 37.50 -35.22 1.15
CA ALA A 549 36.73 -34.00 0.89
C ALA A 549 36.36 -33.77 -0.59
N GLU A 550 36.78 -34.66 -1.51
CA GLU A 550 36.45 -34.53 -2.92
C GLU A 550 35.41 -35.58 -3.34
N CYS A 551 34.34 -35.10 -3.98
CA CYS A 551 33.12 -35.82 -4.41
C CYS A 551 32.04 -36.04 -3.34
N MET A 552 31.33 -34.99 -2.91
CA MET A 552 29.88 -35.04 -2.65
C MET A 552 29.25 -33.63 -2.72
N GLY A 553 28.25 -33.45 -3.58
CA GLY A 553 27.53 -32.18 -3.78
C GLY A 553 26.75 -31.76 -2.54
N ALA A 554 27.28 -30.78 -1.79
CA ALA A 554 26.65 -30.24 -0.59
C ALA A 554 25.85 -28.98 -0.91
N VAL A 555 24.54 -29.01 -0.61
CA VAL A 555 23.65 -27.84 -0.69
C VAL A 555 23.75 -27.05 0.62
N SER A 556 23.89 -25.72 0.55
CA SER A 556 24.01 -24.84 1.73
C SER A 556 22.67 -24.51 2.39
N PRO A 557 22.50 -24.62 3.73
CA PRO A 557 21.51 -23.82 4.45
C PRO A 557 21.91 -22.33 4.42
N GLY A 558 21.02 -21.49 3.88
CA GLY A 558 21.12 -20.03 4.01
C GLY A 558 20.53 -19.52 5.33
N LEU A 559 20.96 -18.33 5.76
CA LEU A 559 20.30 -17.54 6.80
C LEU A 559 19.52 -16.41 6.18
N GLN A 560 18.42 -16.01 6.82
CA GLN A 560 17.70 -14.81 6.45
C GLN A 560 17.93 -13.70 7.51
N LEU A 561 18.45 -12.56 7.05
CA LEU A 561 18.68 -11.35 7.86
C LEU A 561 17.70 -10.27 7.40
N THR A 562 16.91 -9.73 8.33
CA THR A 562 15.94 -8.66 8.05
C THR A 562 16.35 -7.41 8.83
N LYS A 563 16.72 -6.34 8.12
CA LYS A 563 17.09 -5.05 8.74
C LYS A 563 15.83 -4.28 9.09
N VAL A 564 15.71 -3.80 10.33
CA VAL A 564 14.65 -2.87 10.73
C VAL A 564 15.29 -1.50 10.91
N VAL A 565 14.76 -0.53 10.17
CA VAL A 565 15.39 0.80 10.09
C VAL A 565 15.14 1.53 11.41
N ARG A 566 16.20 1.68 12.21
CA ARG A 566 16.27 2.61 13.33
C ARG A 566 17.40 3.59 13.04
N TRP A 567 17.07 4.84 12.69
CA TRP A 567 18.12 5.85 12.56
C TRP A 567 18.51 6.36 13.95
N ARG A 568 19.80 6.22 14.26
CA ARG A 568 20.43 6.59 15.54
C ARG A 568 21.74 7.31 15.24
N HIS A 569 21.62 8.56 14.84
CA HIS A 569 22.72 9.53 14.89
C HIS A 569 22.07 10.79 15.45
N VAL A 570 21.90 10.90 16.78
CA VAL A 570 22.54 11.94 17.61
C VAL A 570 22.48 11.56 19.12
N GLN A 571 21.99 10.36 19.45
CA GLN A 571 21.73 9.92 20.84
C GLN A 571 22.99 9.92 21.73
N ASN A 572 24.18 9.73 21.16
CA ASN A 572 25.43 9.66 21.93
C ASN A 572 25.88 11.00 22.54
N LYS A 573 25.39 12.15 22.07
CA LYS A 573 25.64 13.44 22.75
C LYS A 573 24.69 13.71 23.92
N MET A 574 23.56 13.01 23.97
CA MET A 574 22.63 13.10 25.09
C MET A 574 23.04 12.13 26.20
N ASP A 575 23.46 10.90 25.88
CA ASP A 575 23.75 9.91 26.92
C ASP A 575 25.01 10.24 27.76
N GLU A 576 25.91 11.11 27.29
CA GLU A 576 27.01 11.68 28.11
C GLU A 576 26.56 12.85 29.00
N ALA A 577 25.42 13.49 28.71
CA ALA A 577 24.87 14.61 29.47
C ALA A 577 23.93 14.17 30.62
N TRP A 578 23.53 12.89 30.65
CA TRP A 578 22.61 12.34 31.65
C TRP A 578 23.31 11.25 32.47
N GLY A 579 23.88 11.66 33.60
CA GLY A 579 24.48 10.77 34.58
C GLY A 579 23.50 9.68 35.06
N LYS A 580 24.04 8.47 35.22
CA LYS A 580 23.36 7.29 35.77
C LYS A 580 22.64 7.62 37.08
N GLN A 581 21.33 7.42 37.12
CA GLN A 581 20.60 7.14 38.35
C GLN A 581 19.80 5.85 38.17
N ASP A 582 20.23 4.84 38.92
CA ASP A 582 19.50 3.61 39.19
C ASP A 582 18.16 3.95 39.86
N THR A 583 17.05 3.64 39.18
CA THR A 583 15.76 3.47 39.86
C THR A 583 15.44 1.99 39.86
N GLY A 584 15.79 1.33 40.97
CA GLY A 584 15.33 -0.01 41.27
C GLY A 584 13.80 -0.03 41.37
N PHE A 585 13.17 -0.87 40.55
CA PHE A 585 11.80 -1.31 40.76
C PHE A 585 11.83 -2.83 40.75
N ASP A 586 11.73 -3.35 41.96
CA ASP A 586 11.75 -4.76 42.31
C ASP A 586 10.43 -5.43 41.92
N GLN A 587 10.54 -6.73 41.64
CA GLN A 587 9.46 -7.63 41.27
C GLN A 587 8.63 -7.96 42.51
N THR A 588 7.31 -7.77 42.44
CA THR A 588 6.30 -8.70 43.02
C THR A 588 4.91 -8.23 42.61
N TYR A 589 4.23 -8.97 41.74
CA TYR A 589 2.77 -8.97 41.70
C TYR A 589 2.31 -10.43 41.62
N GLY A 590 1.69 -10.88 42.71
CA GLY A 590 1.20 -12.23 42.90
C GLY A 590 0.01 -12.54 41.98
N GLU A 591 0.04 -13.76 41.46
CA GLU A 591 -1.13 -14.46 40.95
C GLU A 591 -2.05 -14.81 42.14
N GLY A 592 -3.34 -14.47 42.04
CA GLY A 592 -4.33 -14.88 43.03
C GLY A 592 -5.62 -14.05 42.99
N ASP A 593 -6.69 -14.70 42.55
CA ASP A 593 -8.08 -14.48 42.98
C ASP A 593 -8.81 -13.16 42.68
N VAL A 594 -9.16 -12.90 41.40
CA VAL A 594 -10.43 -12.24 41.03
C VAL A 594 -10.94 -12.72 39.66
N VAL A 595 -11.13 -14.03 39.47
CA VAL A 595 -11.78 -14.58 38.26
C VAL A 595 -12.68 -15.75 38.63
N ASP A 596 -13.74 -15.55 39.42
CA ASP A 596 -14.80 -16.58 39.49
C ASP A 596 -16.23 -16.09 39.83
N ALA A 597 -16.47 -14.78 39.97
CA ALA A 597 -17.81 -14.27 40.29
C ALA A 597 -18.60 -13.69 39.10
N THR A 598 -17.97 -13.45 37.93
CA THR A 598 -18.63 -12.76 36.79
C THR A 598 -18.98 -13.69 35.62
N MET A 599 -18.56 -14.96 35.62
CA MET A 599 -18.84 -15.92 34.52
C MET A 599 -20.10 -16.78 34.70
N LYS A 600 -20.84 -16.67 35.82
CA LYS A 600 -22.11 -17.41 36.01
C LYS A 600 -23.37 -16.63 35.63
N SER A 601 -23.31 -15.33 35.35
CA SER A 601 -24.51 -14.54 34.92
C SER A 601 -24.62 -14.30 33.41
N GLN A 602 -23.55 -14.47 32.62
CA GLN A 602 -23.57 -14.25 31.16
C GLN A 602 -24.05 -15.48 30.34
N THR A 603 -23.97 -16.69 30.89
CA THR A 603 -24.28 -17.93 30.17
C THR A 603 -25.78 -18.17 29.97
N SER A 604 -26.64 -17.64 30.86
CA SER A 604 -28.10 -17.76 30.75
C SER A 604 -28.72 -16.76 29.76
N CYS A 605 -28.13 -15.56 29.62
CA CYS A 605 -28.60 -14.56 28.66
C CYS A 605 -28.27 -14.95 27.20
N TYR A 606 -27.15 -15.64 26.98
CA TYR A 606 -26.72 -16.09 25.66
C TYR A 606 -27.58 -17.23 25.09
N ARG A 607 -28.04 -18.17 25.94
CA ARG A 607 -28.94 -19.26 25.53
C ARG A 607 -30.34 -18.76 25.18
N LEU A 608 -30.88 -17.78 25.91
CA LEU A 608 -32.18 -17.17 25.61
C LEU A 608 -32.13 -16.36 24.30
N THR A 609 -31.04 -15.63 24.06
CA THR A 609 -30.84 -14.85 22.83
C THR A 609 -30.67 -15.74 21.58
N LEU A 610 -30.01 -16.91 21.72
CA LEU A 610 -29.90 -17.90 20.63
C LEU A 610 -31.24 -18.58 20.34
N LEU A 611 -32.04 -18.85 21.38
CA LEU A 611 -33.38 -19.41 21.22
C LEU A 611 -34.31 -18.42 20.50
N VAL A 612 -34.30 -17.14 20.90
CA VAL A 612 -35.08 -16.07 20.25
C VAL A 612 -34.63 -15.83 18.81
N LYS A 613 -33.32 -15.85 18.53
CA LYS A 613 -32.80 -15.75 17.15
C LYS A 613 -33.18 -16.95 16.27
N ARG A 614 -33.22 -18.17 16.82
CA ARG A 614 -33.66 -19.37 16.09
C ARG A 614 -35.16 -19.36 15.82
N VAL A 615 -35.97 -18.88 16.76
CA VAL A 615 -37.42 -18.71 16.59
C VAL A 615 -37.73 -17.62 15.56
N LEU A 616 -37.04 -16.48 15.59
CA LEU A 616 -37.23 -15.40 14.60
C LEU A 616 -36.71 -15.78 13.21
N ALA A 617 -35.64 -16.57 13.10
CA ALA A 617 -35.16 -17.09 11.81
C ALA A 617 -36.14 -18.09 11.18
N PHE A 618 -36.93 -18.81 11.98
CA PHE A 618 -37.96 -19.74 11.50
C PHE A 618 -39.20 -19.01 10.95
N ILE A 619 -39.49 -17.80 11.44
CA ILE A 619 -40.67 -17.01 11.05
C ILE A 619 -40.45 -16.21 9.74
N PHE A 620 -39.21 -15.87 9.38
CA PHE A 620 -38.93 -14.90 8.29
C PHE A 620 -38.14 -15.43 7.08
N THR A 621 -37.96 -16.75 6.92
CA THR A 621 -37.41 -17.32 5.67
C THR A 621 -38.48 -17.43 4.57
N PRO A 622 -38.23 -16.96 3.34
CA PRO A 622 -39.15 -17.14 2.23
C PRO A 622 -39.16 -18.60 1.78
N LEU A 623 -40.32 -19.24 1.89
CA LEU A 623 -40.53 -20.66 1.57
C LEU A 623 -40.43 -20.91 0.06
N ARG A 624 -39.68 -21.95 -0.33
CA ARG A 624 -39.71 -22.54 -1.67
C ARG A 624 -41.01 -23.36 -1.85
N PRO A 625 -41.51 -23.54 -3.09
CA PRO A 625 -42.81 -24.16 -3.36
C PRO A 625 -42.96 -25.63 -2.89
N GLU A 626 -41.85 -26.31 -2.59
CA GLU A 626 -41.85 -27.73 -2.23
C GLU A 626 -42.04 -27.99 -0.72
N GLY A 627 -42.04 -26.95 0.12
CA GLY A 627 -42.29 -27.07 1.57
C GLY A 627 -43.77 -27.02 1.97
N LEU A 628 -44.68 -26.65 1.06
CA LEU A 628 -46.11 -26.47 1.36
C LEU A 628 -46.86 -27.79 1.61
N VAL A 629 -46.38 -28.90 1.05
CA VAL A 629 -47.03 -30.23 1.19
C VAL A 629 -46.72 -30.88 2.55
N MET A 630 -45.50 -30.69 3.09
CA MET A 630 -45.15 -31.18 4.43
C MET A 630 -45.79 -30.36 5.55
N ILE A 631 -45.96 -29.05 5.34
CA ILE A 631 -46.61 -28.15 6.30
C ILE A 631 -48.12 -28.43 6.38
N GLN A 632 -48.78 -28.79 5.28
CA GLN A 632 -50.20 -29.20 5.29
C GLN A 632 -50.44 -30.54 6.01
N GLN A 633 -49.50 -31.48 5.97
CA GLN A 633 -49.62 -32.76 6.68
C GLN A 633 -49.29 -32.67 8.18
N GLN A 634 -48.34 -31.81 8.57
CA GLN A 634 -48.02 -31.60 9.99
C GLN A 634 -48.97 -30.63 10.72
N LEU A 635 -49.63 -29.69 10.01
CA LEU A 635 -50.66 -28.82 10.61
C LEU A 635 -52.00 -29.52 10.88
N ARG A 636 -52.31 -30.64 10.19
CA ARG A 636 -53.53 -31.43 10.44
C ARG A 636 -53.46 -32.35 11.67
N GLN A 637 -52.26 -32.57 12.23
CA GLN A 637 -52.07 -33.42 13.41
C GLN A 637 -51.99 -32.65 14.74
N LEU A 638 -51.94 -31.31 14.71
CA LEU A 638 -51.74 -30.47 15.91
C LEU A 638 -52.94 -29.58 16.28
N LEU A 639 -54.04 -29.62 15.53
CA LEU A 639 -55.23 -28.80 15.81
C LEU A 639 -56.50 -29.65 15.61
N PRO A 640 -57.27 -29.97 16.67
CA PRO A 640 -58.66 -30.37 16.54
C PRO A 640 -59.45 -29.23 15.88
N GLU A 641 -60.50 -29.58 15.13
CA GLU A 641 -61.45 -28.65 14.51
C GLU A 641 -62.03 -27.65 15.54
N LYS A 642 -61.35 -26.53 15.72
CA LYS A 642 -61.91 -25.26 16.16
C LYS A 642 -61.26 -24.17 15.34
N GLU A 643 -62.13 -23.34 14.76
CA GLU A 643 -61.84 -22.15 13.98
C GLU A 643 -60.57 -21.45 14.47
N VAL A 644 -59.61 -21.25 13.57
CA VAL A 644 -58.50 -20.32 13.83
C VAL A 644 -59.12 -18.94 13.94
N ASP A 645 -59.37 -18.51 15.17
CA ASP A 645 -59.91 -17.19 15.47
C ASP A 645 -58.99 -16.13 14.83
N PRO A 646 -59.48 -15.34 13.85
CA PRO A 646 -58.72 -14.25 13.25
C PRO A 646 -58.17 -13.28 14.31
N SER A 647 -58.83 -13.18 15.47
CA SER A 647 -58.42 -12.35 16.60
C SER A 647 -57.09 -12.82 17.24
N ALA A 648 -56.81 -14.13 17.30
CA ALA A 648 -55.60 -14.67 17.92
C ALA A 648 -54.36 -14.43 17.03
N ALA A 649 -54.50 -14.62 15.71
CA ALA A 649 -53.47 -14.28 14.73
C ALA A 649 -53.20 -12.76 14.70
N LEU A 650 -54.27 -11.94 14.76
CA LEU A 650 -54.16 -10.49 14.85
C LEU A 650 -53.49 -10.05 16.16
N THR A 651 -53.77 -10.71 17.28
CA THR A 651 -53.16 -10.40 18.60
C THR A 651 -51.68 -10.75 18.62
N LEU A 652 -51.26 -11.88 18.04
CA LEU A 652 -49.84 -12.23 17.88
C LEU A 652 -49.10 -11.26 16.94
N LEU A 653 -49.75 -10.83 15.84
CA LEU A 653 -49.18 -9.87 14.90
C LEU A 653 -49.07 -8.48 15.52
N CYS A 654 -50.11 -8.01 16.23
CA CYS A 654 -50.11 -6.78 17.00
C CYS A 654 -49.09 -6.80 18.14
N GLY A 655 -48.97 -7.91 18.87
CA GLY A 655 -47.96 -8.09 19.92
C GLY A 655 -46.53 -8.08 19.38
N SER A 656 -46.30 -8.70 18.22
CA SER A 656 -45.00 -8.70 17.53
C SER A 656 -44.64 -7.30 17.01
N VAL A 657 -45.61 -6.59 16.42
CA VAL A 657 -45.42 -5.20 15.97
C VAL A 657 -45.16 -4.29 17.17
N ALA A 658 -45.91 -4.43 18.27
CA ALA A 658 -45.70 -3.68 19.50
C ALA A 658 -44.30 -3.96 20.09
N ALA A 659 -43.85 -5.22 20.13
CA ALA A 659 -42.50 -5.57 20.60
C ALA A 659 -41.39 -4.96 19.72
N VAL A 660 -41.56 -4.97 18.39
CA VAL A 660 -40.61 -4.31 17.47
C VAL A 660 -40.63 -2.78 17.64
N VAL A 661 -41.80 -2.18 17.85
CA VAL A 661 -41.93 -0.74 18.12
C VAL A 661 -41.25 -0.38 19.44
N VAL A 662 -41.50 -1.13 20.51
CA VAL A 662 -40.86 -0.95 21.82
C VAL A 662 -39.35 -1.15 21.71
N TRP A 663 -38.88 -2.18 20.99
CA TRP A 663 -37.45 -2.42 20.80
C TRP A 663 -36.78 -1.29 20.02
N LYS A 664 -37.40 -0.81 18.92
CA LYS A 664 -36.91 0.36 18.18
C LYS A 664 -36.94 1.63 19.01
N TRP A 665 -37.96 1.81 19.85
CA TRP A 665 -38.08 2.95 20.76
C TRP A 665 -37.00 2.92 21.84
N LEU A 666 -36.76 1.77 22.48
CA LEU A 666 -35.68 1.58 23.45
C LEU A 666 -34.31 1.83 22.82
N GLY A 667 -34.07 1.33 21.60
CA GLY A 667 -32.85 1.60 20.83
C GLY A 667 -32.66 3.10 20.56
N LYS A 668 -33.71 3.80 20.08
CA LYS A 668 -33.68 5.26 19.89
C LYS A 668 -33.42 6.01 21.20
N ARG A 669 -34.03 5.59 22.30
CA ARG A 669 -33.83 6.23 23.61
C ARG A 669 -32.41 6.04 24.12
N GLN A 670 -31.80 4.88 23.86
CA GLN A 670 -30.39 4.62 24.20
C GLN A 670 -29.43 5.47 23.36
N ILE A 671 -29.69 5.61 22.06
CA ILE A 671 -28.92 6.49 21.15
C ILE A 671 -29.00 7.94 21.64
N GLN A 672 -30.21 8.42 21.91
CA GLN A 672 -30.45 9.77 22.41
C GLN A 672 -29.68 10.03 23.71
N LYS A 673 -29.72 9.09 24.66
CA LYS A 673 -28.98 9.19 25.92
C LYS A 673 -27.47 9.31 25.71
N LYS A 674 -26.88 8.51 24.81
CA LYS A 674 -25.45 8.59 24.49
C LYS A 674 -25.07 9.94 23.88
N MET A 675 -25.92 10.47 23.00
CA MET A 675 -25.71 11.77 22.38
C MET A 675 -25.79 12.90 23.41
N GLU A 676 -26.80 12.88 24.27
CA GLU A 676 -26.97 13.85 25.36
C GLU A 676 -25.77 13.82 26.34
N GLU A 677 -25.23 12.64 26.62
CA GLU A 677 -24.03 12.48 27.44
C GLU A 677 -22.80 13.10 26.75
N ALA A 678 -22.58 12.83 25.47
CA ALA A 678 -21.48 13.42 24.71
C ALA A 678 -21.59 14.96 24.60
N GLN A 679 -22.80 15.48 24.39
CA GLN A 679 -23.08 16.92 24.38
C GLN A 679 -22.82 17.54 25.76
N ARG A 680 -23.28 16.90 26.83
CA ARG A 680 -23.04 17.34 28.21
C ARG A 680 -21.54 17.42 28.51
N THR A 681 -20.77 16.38 28.16
CA THR A 681 -19.30 16.39 28.34
C THR A 681 -18.63 17.53 27.59
N ARG A 682 -19.08 17.83 26.36
CA ARG A 682 -18.60 19.02 25.61
C ARG A 682 -18.91 20.31 26.38
N ASP A 683 -20.17 20.51 26.75
CA ASP A 683 -20.63 21.75 27.37
C ASP A 683 -19.99 21.98 28.75
N GLU A 684 -19.75 20.92 29.52
CA GLU A 684 -18.97 20.94 30.76
C GLU A 684 -17.51 21.34 30.51
N GLY A 685 -16.88 20.78 29.45
CA GLY A 685 -15.53 21.16 29.03
C GLY A 685 -15.42 22.64 28.65
N VAL A 686 -16.37 23.16 27.89
CA VAL A 686 -16.48 24.58 27.52
C VAL A 686 -16.58 25.46 28.77
N LYS A 687 -17.46 25.11 29.72
CA LYS A 687 -17.60 25.85 30.99
C LYS A 687 -16.32 25.82 31.82
N LYS A 688 -15.65 24.67 31.89
CA LYS A 688 -14.38 24.51 32.61
C LYS A 688 -13.30 25.42 32.02
N MET A 689 -13.16 25.44 30.71
CA MET A 689 -12.17 26.28 30.03
C MET A 689 -12.50 27.78 30.15
N ALA A 690 -13.78 28.16 30.06
CA ALA A 690 -14.20 29.54 30.29
C ALA A 690 -13.83 30.04 31.70
N LYS A 691 -14.02 29.19 32.73
CA LYS A 691 -13.58 29.49 34.10
C LYS A 691 -12.06 29.62 34.19
N ALA A 692 -11.31 28.75 33.53
CA ALA A 692 -9.85 28.80 33.52
C ALA A 692 -9.31 30.09 32.85
N VAL A 693 -9.93 30.52 31.74
CA VAL A 693 -9.63 31.80 31.08
C VAL A 693 -9.92 32.98 32.00
N GLN A 694 -11.06 32.98 32.70
CA GLN A 694 -11.40 34.03 33.66
C GLN A 694 -10.35 34.14 34.78
N GLN A 695 -9.97 33.00 35.37
CA GLN A 695 -8.91 32.95 36.39
C GLN A 695 -7.56 33.42 35.85
N PHE A 696 -7.24 33.11 34.59
CA PHE A 696 -6.03 33.59 33.93
C PHE A 696 -6.04 35.11 33.75
N ARG A 697 -7.17 35.70 33.32
CA ARG A 697 -7.32 37.16 33.19
C ARG A 697 -7.16 37.89 34.52
N GLU A 698 -7.64 37.31 35.62
CA GLU A 698 -7.43 37.87 36.97
C GLU A 698 -5.94 37.84 37.38
N GLN A 699 -5.19 36.81 36.96
CA GLN A 699 -3.75 36.70 37.24
C GLN A 699 -2.90 37.61 36.35
N VAL A 700 -3.32 37.85 35.10
CA VAL A 700 -2.56 38.62 34.11
C VAL A 700 -3.49 39.63 33.40
N PRO A 701 -3.88 40.72 34.07
CA PRO A 701 -4.88 41.65 33.53
C PRO A 701 -4.40 42.52 32.36
N SER A 702 -3.08 42.60 32.12
CA SER A 702 -2.46 43.43 31.08
C SER A 702 -2.12 42.69 29.78
N VAL A 703 -2.68 41.47 29.56
CA VAL A 703 -2.41 40.70 28.33
C VAL A 703 -2.94 41.42 27.10
N GLN A 704 -2.07 41.65 26.12
CA GLN A 704 -2.44 42.21 24.82
C GLN A 704 -2.93 41.10 23.88
N THR A 705 -4.18 40.64 24.08
CA THR A 705 -4.79 39.54 23.33
C THR A 705 -4.71 39.74 21.82
N ASP A 706 -5.13 40.91 21.31
CA ASP A 706 -5.14 41.22 19.88
C ASP A 706 -3.74 41.25 19.27
N ALA A 707 -2.75 41.73 20.03
CA ALA A 707 -1.36 41.73 19.61
C ALA A 707 -0.82 40.30 19.46
N ILE A 708 -1.19 39.37 20.34
CA ILE A 708 -0.75 37.96 20.25
C ILE A 708 -1.46 37.24 19.09
N LEU A 709 -2.76 37.43 18.93
CA LEU A 709 -3.56 36.74 17.90
C LEU A 709 -3.21 37.19 16.47
N SER A 710 -2.72 38.42 16.32
CA SER A 710 -2.29 38.96 15.02
C SER A 710 -0.89 38.53 14.58
N LEU A 711 -0.08 37.95 15.47
CA LEU A 711 1.26 37.48 15.12
C LEU A 711 1.22 36.34 14.07
N PRO A 712 2.07 36.40 13.03
CA PRO A 712 2.39 35.24 12.22
C PRO A 712 3.00 34.13 13.07
N LEU A 713 2.79 32.86 12.69
CA LEU A 713 3.25 31.72 13.49
C LEU A 713 4.76 31.74 13.73
N LEU A 714 5.56 32.05 12.70
CA LEU A 714 7.02 32.09 12.82
C LEU A 714 7.48 33.11 13.85
N GLU A 715 6.85 34.29 13.89
CA GLU A 715 7.17 35.33 14.86
C GLU A 715 6.72 34.92 16.28
N LEU A 716 5.52 34.33 16.41
CA LEU A 716 5.03 33.81 17.68
C LEU A 716 5.97 32.74 18.25
N THR A 717 6.43 31.81 17.41
CA THR A 717 7.41 30.79 17.78
C THR A 717 8.74 31.42 18.19
N GLY A 718 9.23 32.43 17.46
CA GLY A 718 10.46 33.17 17.83
C GLY A 718 10.36 33.78 19.23
N ARG A 719 9.29 34.54 19.48
CA ARG A 719 9.02 35.18 20.79
C ARG A 719 8.88 34.18 21.94
N LEU A 720 8.25 33.03 21.71
CA LEU A 720 8.15 31.94 22.71
C LEU A 720 9.52 31.28 23.00
N ARG A 721 10.36 31.13 21.99
CA ARG A 721 11.70 30.54 22.13
C ARG A 721 12.66 31.49 22.85
N GLU A 722 12.60 32.78 22.54
CA GLU A 722 13.34 33.84 23.23
C GLU A 722 12.84 34.08 24.67
N GLY A 723 11.57 33.76 24.94
CA GLY A 723 10.94 33.94 26.24
C GLY A 723 10.29 35.31 26.43
N SER A 724 10.15 36.12 25.38
CA SER A 724 9.44 37.40 25.44
C SER A 724 7.92 37.22 25.57
N LEU A 725 7.39 36.06 25.13
CA LEU A 725 6.03 35.61 25.41
C LEU A 725 6.05 34.28 26.16
N SER A 726 5.14 34.13 27.14
CA SER A 726 5.02 32.88 27.89
C SER A 726 4.08 31.89 27.17
N PRO A 727 4.40 30.57 27.14
CA PRO A 727 3.50 29.56 26.58
C PRO A 727 2.11 29.55 27.24
N LYS A 728 2.05 29.85 28.56
CA LYS A 728 0.80 29.96 29.30
C LYS A 728 -0.07 31.11 28.75
N THR A 729 0.53 32.28 28.54
CA THR A 729 -0.17 33.45 27.99
C THR A 729 -0.72 33.15 26.60
N VAL A 730 0.11 32.58 25.73
CA VAL A 730 -0.30 32.23 24.37
C VAL A 730 -1.44 31.19 24.38
N LEU A 731 -1.32 30.13 25.19
CA LEU A 731 -2.36 29.11 25.30
C LEU A 731 -3.70 29.70 25.72
N TYR A 732 -3.77 30.44 26.83
CA TYR A 732 -5.05 30.96 27.33
C TYR A 732 -5.62 32.07 26.43
N THR A 733 -4.78 32.85 25.74
CA THR A 733 -5.24 33.79 24.70
C THR A 733 -5.94 33.05 23.54
N TYR A 734 -5.38 31.93 23.07
CA TYR A 734 -6.04 31.12 22.03
C TYR A 734 -7.26 30.36 22.55
N VAL A 735 -7.25 29.86 23.79
CA VAL A 735 -8.42 29.21 24.40
C VAL A 735 -9.58 30.20 24.53
N GLU A 736 -9.31 31.43 24.96
CA GLU A 736 -10.28 32.51 25.00
C GLU A 736 -10.89 32.75 23.61
N LYS A 737 -10.04 32.94 22.60
CA LYS A 737 -10.54 33.17 21.23
C LYS A 737 -11.30 31.98 20.68
N ALA A 738 -10.88 30.76 20.99
CA ALA A 738 -11.56 29.54 20.59
C ALA A 738 -12.97 29.44 21.20
N LEU A 739 -13.17 29.88 22.45
CA LEU A 739 -14.49 29.92 23.08
C LEU A 739 -15.42 30.90 22.35
N GLU A 740 -14.95 32.10 22.04
CA GLU A 740 -15.71 33.11 21.28
C GLU A 740 -16.13 32.57 19.89
N VAL A 741 -15.16 32.02 19.15
CA VAL A 741 -15.40 31.50 17.79
C VAL A 741 -16.35 30.31 17.84
N THR A 742 -16.22 29.43 18.83
CA THR A 742 -17.11 28.26 18.99
C THR A 742 -18.54 28.68 19.28
N GLN A 743 -18.75 29.74 20.07
CA GLN A 743 -20.09 30.27 20.32
C GLN A 743 -20.78 30.74 19.04
N GLN A 744 -20.01 31.28 18.09
CA GLN A 744 -20.53 31.78 16.81
C GLN A 744 -20.67 30.70 15.74
N THR A 745 -19.76 29.72 15.73
CA THR A 745 -19.59 28.79 14.61
C THR A 745 -19.87 27.33 14.94
N ASN A 746 -19.93 26.95 16.23
CA ASN A 746 -20.03 25.55 16.67
C ASN A 746 -18.95 24.65 16.04
N CYS A 747 -17.69 25.12 16.04
CA CYS A 747 -16.56 24.44 15.40
C CYS A 747 -15.84 23.42 16.28
N LEU A 748 -16.06 23.43 17.60
CA LEU A 748 -15.42 22.51 18.54
C LEU A 748 -16.33 21.36 18.97
N ARG A 749 -15.74 20.16 18.97
CA ARG A 749 -16.30 18.96 19.56
C ARG A 749 -15.92 18.84 21.03
N HIS A 750 -14.70 19.21 21.40
CA HIS A 750 -14.20 19.09 22.77
C HIS A 750 -12.94 19.94 22.99
N PHE A 751 -12.77 20.49 24.20
CA PHE A 751 -11.49 21.05 24.64
C PHE A 751 -10.67 19.96 25.33
N ILE A 752 -9.36 19.91 25.10
CA ILE A 752 -8.45 18.91 25.66
C ILE A 752 -7.92 19.45 26.99
N PRO A 753 -8.45 19.04 28.16
CA PRO A 753 -8.00 19.57 29.45
C PRO A 753 -6.53 19.24 29.75
N GLU A 754 -5.99 18.16 29.18
CA GLU A 754 -4.59 17.75 29.33
C GLU A 754 -3.59 18.72 28.66
N CYS A 755 -4.08 19.77 27.98
CA CYS A 755 -3.22 20.85 27.49
C CYS A 755 -2.43 21.54 28.62
N GLU A 756 -2.96 21.59 29.84
CA GLU A 756 -2.26 22.12 31.02
C GLU A 756 -1.12 21.21 31.48
N GLU A 757 -1.29 19.89 31.39
CA GLU A 757 -0.23 18.92 31.68
C GLU A 757 0.89 19.03 30.65
N GLN A 758 0.53 19.11 29.37
CA GLN A 758 1.48 19.33 28.28
C GLN A 758 2.23 20.65 28.44
N LEU A 759 1.55 21.73 28.84
CA LEU A 759 2.17 23.02 29.15
C LEU A 759 3.24 22.89 30.25
N GLN A 760 2.95 22.15 31.33
CA GLN A 760 3.93 21.89 32.38
C GLN A 760 5.10 21.03 31.89
N GLU A 761 4.83 20.05 31.05
CA GLU A 761 5.85 19.16 30.49
C GLU A 761 6.85 19.94 29.61
N ILE A 762 6.35 20.77 28.67
CA ILE A 762 7.24 21.57 27.82
C ILE A 762 8.04 22.61 28.61
N GLN A 763 7.51 23.12 29.73
CA GLN A 763 8.26 24.05 30.59
C GLN A 763 9.40 23.37 31.34
N ARG A 764 9.32 22.06 31.59
CA ARG A 764 10.39 21.26 32.22
C ARG A 764 11.44 20.79 31.22
N GLN A 765 11.12 20.77 29.92
CA GLN A 765 12.05 20.35 28.88
C GLN A 765 13.15 21.40 28.69
N ARG A 766 14.41 20.93 28.64
CA ARG A 766 15.57 21.79 28.37
C ARG A 766 15.63 22.24 26.90
N GLU A 767 15.25 21.35 25.99
CA GLU A 767 15.26 21.62 24.55
C GLU A 767 13.87 22.09 24.09
N LYS A 768 13.83 23.25 23.43
CA LYS A 768 12.61 23.80 22.84
C LYS A 768 12.49 23.30 21.40
N GLY A 769 11.52 22.42 21.14
CA GLY A 769 11.20 21.94 19.79
C GLY A 769 10.71 23.05 18.85
N LEU A 770 10.52 22.72 17.57
CA LEU A 770 10.18 23.71 16.54
C LEU A 770 8.78 24.36 16.72
N LEU A 771 7.90 23.73 17.50
CA LEU A 771 6.55 24.22 17.78
C LEU A 771 6.36 24.52 19.28
N TYR A 772 7.45 24.84 19.99
CA TYR A 772 7.43 25.11 21.42
C TYR A 772 6.38 26.15 21.83
N GLY A 773 5.42 25.72 22.66
CA GLY A 773 4.38 26.57 23.23
C GLY A 773 3.23 26.91 22.27
N ILE A 774 3.21 26.34 21.05
CA ILE A 774 2.19 26.64 20.05
C ILE A 774 0.91 25.82 20.32
N PRO A 775 -0.26 26.47 20.52
CA PRO A 775 -1.54 25.78 20.61
C PRO A 775 -1.94 25.21 19.25
N VAL A 776 -2.29 23.93 19.21
CA VAL A 776 -2.68 23.23 17.97
C VAL A 776 -4.07 22.62 18.11
N SER A 777 -4.93 22.85 17.12
CA SER A 777 -6.23 22.18 16.99
C SER A 777 -6.13 20.89 16.20
N ILE A 778 -6.95 19.90 16.56
CA ILE A 778 -6.88 18.55 15.99
C ILE A 778 -8.28 18.09 15.55
N LYS A 779 -8.39 17.63 14.31
CA LYS A 779 -9.64 17.04 13.79
C LYS A 779 -10.08 15.79 14.56
N ASP A 780 -11.37 15.70 14.91
CA ASP A 780 -11.97 14.67 15.79
C ASP A 780 -11.48 13.22 15.62
N HIS A 781 -11.33 12.74 14.39
CA HIS A 781 -10.93 11.35 14.14
C HIS A 781 -9.43 11.04 14.40
N ILE A 782 -8.60 12.05 14.65
CA ILE A 782 -7.17 11.85 14.95
C ILE A 782 -7.05 11.46 16.43
N GLY A 783 -6.53 10.26 16.70
CA GLY A 783 -6.53 9.70 18.05
C GLY A 783 -5.70 10.53 19.03
N HIS A 784 -6.34 10.91 20.13
CA HIS A 784 -5.74 11.52 21.31
C HIS A 784 -6.11 10.68 22.54
N LYS A 785 -5.11 10.30 23.34
CA LYS A 785 -5.25 9.44 24.52
C LYS A 785 -6.32 10.01 25.45
N GLY A 786 -7.22 9.15 25.93
CA GLY A 786 -8.28 9.50 26.87
C GLY A 786 -9.53 10.11 26.24
N HIS A 787 -9.50 10.43 24.94
CA HIS A 787 -10.60 11.09 24.23
C HIS A 787 -11.27 10.17 23.20
N LEU A 788 -12.48 10.53 22.77
CA LEU A 788 -13.22 9.80 21.74
C LEU A 788 -12.82 10.30 20.35
N SER A 789 -12.72 9.39 19.38
CA SER A 789 -12.69 9.70 17.95
C SER A 789 -14.06 9.38 17.34
N THR A 790 -14.97 10.37 17.35
CA THR A 790 -16.40 10.10 17.14
C THR A 790 -16.76 9.90 15.67
N CYS A 791 -16.05 10.57 14.75
CA CYS A 791 -16.42 10.68 13.34
C CYS A 791 -17.87 11.19 13.12
N GLY A 792 -18.48 11.83 14.12
CA GLY A 792 -19.91 12.17 14.12
C GLY A 792 -20.86 10.97 14.16
N LEU A 793 -20.40 9.79 14.58
CA LEU A 793 -21.15 8.53 14.64
C LEU A 793 -21.42 8.11 16.10
N VAL A 794 -22.67 7.76 16.42
CA VAL A 794 -23.09 7.43 17.80
C VAL A 794 -22.43 6.13 18.28
N GLN A 795 -22.18 5.19 17.37
CA GLN A 795 -21.48 3.95 17.66
C GLN A 795 -20.03 4.15 18.17
N CYS A 796 -19.42 5.30 17.87
CA CYS A 796 -18.06 5.63 18.29
C CYS A 796 -17.99 6.29 19.69
N LEU A 797 -19.12 6.53 20.35
CA LEU A 797 -19.18 7.17 21.68
C LEU A 797 -18.82 6.24 22.86
N GLY A 798 -18.48 4.97 22.60
CA GLY A 798 -18.37 3.94 23.64
C GLY A 798 -16.96 3.63 24.17
N THR A 799 -15.89 4.01 23.46
CA THR A 799 -14.53 3.61 23.84
C THR A 799 -13.52 4.70 23.52
N PRO A 800 -12.91 5.34 24.53
CA PRO A 800 -11.83 6.30 24.34
C PRO A 800 -10.60 5.65 23.70
N VAL A 801 -9.84 6.46 22.97
CA VAL A 801 -8.56 6.06 22.40
C VAL A 801 -7.55 5.84 23.52
N GLN A 802 -6.86 4.70 23.50
CA GLN A 802 -5.96 4.27 24.58
C GLN A 802 -4.57 4.92 24.50
N GLU A 803 -4.16 5.37 23.33
CA GLU A 803 -2.88 6.05 23.11
C GLU A 803 -3.02 7.20 22.11
N ASP A 804 -2.15 8.20 22.24
CA ASP A 804 -2.00 9.22 21.21
C ASP A 804 -1.59 8.58 19.88
N SER A 805 -2.18 9.07 18.79
CA SER A 805 -1.68 8.81 17.44
C SER A 805 -0.21 9.23 17.33
N VAL A 806 0.52 8.61 16.40
CA VAL A 806 1.94 8.96 16.20
C VAL A 806 2.12 10.44 15.90
N LEU A 807 1.21 11.02 15.11
CA LEU A 807 1.22 12.45 14.80
C LEU A 807 1.09 13.31 16.07
N VAL A 808 0.14 12.99 16.96
CA VAL A 808 -0.02 13.72 18.24
C VAL A 808 1.21 13.56 19.13
N LYS A 809 1.79 12.35 19.21
CA LYS A 809 3.04 12.11 19.95
C LYS A 809 4.18 12.99 19.44
N VAL A 810 4.34 13.12 18.12
CA VAL A 810 5.38 13.95 17.51
C VAL A 810 5.11 15.44 17.75
N LEU A 811 3.87 15.91 17.62
CA LEU A 811 3.50 17.30 17.94
C LEU A 811 3.88 17.67 19.38
N LYS A 812 3.49 16.84 20.36
CA LYS A 812 3.83 17.05 21.78
C LYS A 812 5.34 17.07 22.01
N ARG A 813 6.11 16.20 21.35
CA ARG A 813 7.59 16.18 21.41
C ARG A 813 8.24 17.40 20.77
N GLN A 814 7.62 17.98 19.75
CA GLN A 814 8.06 19.24 19.16
C GLN A 814 7.66 20.47 19.99
N GLY A 815 7.09 20.26 21.18
CA GLY A 815 6.70 21.31 22.12
C GLY A 815 5.33 21.94 21.84
N ALA A 816 4.56 21.41 20.88
CA ALA A 816 3.21 21.89 20.61
C ALA A 816 2.24 21.47 21.73
N ILE A 817 1.14 22.23 21.87
CA ILE A 817 0.10 22.01 22.87
C ILE A 817 -1.24 21.71 22.16
N PRO A 818 -1.57 20.44 21.91
CA PRO A 818 -2.92 20.06 21.51
C PRO A 818 -3.95 20.52 22.54
N PHE A 819 -4.88 21.41 22.16
CA PHE A 819 -5.81 22.02 23.12
C PHE A 819 -7.29 21.86 22.76
N ALA A 820 -7.61 21.55 21.49
CA ALA A 820 -8.98 21.45 21.04
C ALA A 820 -9.16 20.36 19.97
N MET A 821 -10.29 19.66 20.05
CA MET A 821 -10.78 18.74 19.03
C MET A 821 -11.91 19.39 18.23
N THR A 822 -11.77 19.45 16.91
CA THR A 822 -12.71 20.17 16.02
C THR A 822 -13.78 19.27 15.43
N ASN A 823 -14.95 19.86 15.16
CA ASN A 823 -16.13 19.17 14.64
C ASN A 823 -15.94 18.68 13.19
N VAL A 824 -16.70 17.65 12.82
CA VAL A 824 -16.61 16.97 11.52
C VAL A 824 -18.01 16.61 11.00
N PRO A 825 -18.22 16.47 9.67
CA PRO A 825 -19.43 15.86 9.17
C PRO A 825 -19.51 14.38 9.56
N GLN A 826 -20.74 13.88 9.71
CA GLN A 826 -20.98 12.47 10.04
C GLN A 826 -20.27 11.53 9.05
N SER A 827 -19.60 10.49 9.55
CA SER A 827 -18.78 9.53 8.80
C SER A 827 -17.59 10.12 8.04
N LEU A 828 -17.27 11.41 8.21
CA LEU A 828 -16.23 12.14 7.49
C LEU A 828 -16.45 12.26 5.96
N PHE A 829 -17.52 11.66 5.42
CA PHE A 829 -17.81 11.55 3.98
C PHE A 829 -18.79 12.64 3.50
N ASN A 830 -18.44 13.89 3.76
CA ASN A 830 -19.11 15.07 3.22
C ASN A 830 -18.11 16.24 3.20
N TYR A 831 -18.33 17.20 2.31
CA TYR A 831 -17.61 18.48 2.34
C TYR A 831 -18.47 19.62 2.88
N ASP A 832 -19.57 19.28 3.58
CA ASP A 832 -20.18 20.11 4.62
C ASP A 832 -19.58 19.75 6.01
N CYS A 833 -20.09 20.35 7.09
CA CYS A 833 -19.67 20.03 8.46
C CYS A 833 -20.84 19.97 9.44
N SER A 834 -21.63 18.88 9.40
CA SER A 834 -22.70 18.59 10.35
C SER A 834 -22.78 17.10 10.72
N ASN A 835 -23.13 16.85 11.98
CA ASN A 835 -23.47 15.51 12.45
C ASN A 835 -24.58 15.57 13.52
N PRO A 836 -25.28 14.45 13.78
CA PRO A 836 -26.40 14.44 14.73
C PRO A 836 -25.99 14.73 16.18
N ILE A 837 -24.73 14.50 16.54
CA ILE A 837 -24.23 14.57 17.92
C ILE A 837 -23.94 16.02 18.29
N PHE A 838 -23.13 16.73 17.50
CA PHE A 838 -22.64 18.07 17.81
C PHE A 838 -23.28 19.17 16.96
N GLY A 839 -24.07 18.80 15.95
CA GLY A 839 -24.77 19.74 15.07
C GLY A 839 -23.90 20.32 13.95
N GLN A 840 -24.43 21.34 13.29
CA GLN A 840 -23.83 22.03 12.15
C GLN A 840 -22.78 23.03 12.61
N THR A 841 -21.62 23.03 11.95
CA THR A 841 -20.61 24.09 12.02
C THR A 841 -20.86 25.13 10.93
N LEU A 842 -20.71 26.41 11.25
CA LEU A 842 -20.98 27.55 10.37
C LEU A 842 -19.67 28.20 9.87
N ASN A 843 -19.71 28.83 8.70
CA ASN A 843 -18.58 29.59 8.18
C ASN A 843 -18.43 30.94 8.94
N PRO A 844 -17.22 31.32 9.38
CA PRO A 844 -17.00 32.53 10.17
C PRO A 844 -17.25 33.83 9.41
N PHE A 845 -17.18 33.84 8.07
CA PHE A 845 -17.45 35.04 7.26
C PHE A 845 -18.94 35.21 6.94
N ASN A 846 -19.69 34.11 6.87
CA ASN A 846 -21.11 34.13 6.58
C ASN A 846 -21.82 32.89 7.18
N PRO A 847 -22.66 33.06 8.21
CA PRO A 847 -23.34 31.93 8.89
C PRO A 847 -24.27 31.10 8.00
N GLN A 848 -24.70 31.60 6.84
CA GLN A 848 -25.51 30.84 5.87
C GLN A 848 -24.67 29.90 5.00
N LYS A 849 -23.34 30.03 5.05
CA LYS A 849 -22.39 29.26 4.26
C LYS A 849 -21.77 28.14 5.09
N SER A 850 -21.42 27.07 4.40
CA SER A 850 -20.65 25.96 4.95
C SER A 850 -19.19 26.39 5.15
N PRO A 851 -18.52 25.97 6.23
CA PRO A 851 -17.08 26.12 6.37
C PRO A 851 -16.29 25.15 5.47
N GLY A 852 -16.97 24.33 4.66
CA GLY A 852 -16.37 23.22 3.94
C GLY A 852 -16.19 22.00 4.85
N GLY A 853 -15.56 20.95 4.33
CA GLY A 853 -15.37 19.72 5.09
C GLY A 853 -14.55 18.67 4.34
N SER A 854 -14.18 17.56 4.99
CA SER A 854 -14.61 17.17 6.34
C SER A 854 -13.83 17.78 7.50
N SER A 855 -12.76 18.55 7.26
CA SER A 855 -12.04 19.30 8.30
C SER A 855 -12.69 20.68 8.55
N GLY A 856 -14.02 20.75 8.57
CA GLY A 856 -14.77 22.01 8.63
C GLY A 856 -14.61 22.74 9.96
N GLY A 857 -14.52 22.00 11.08
CA GLY A 857 -14.23 22.59 12.38
C GLY A 857 -12.84 23.26 12.44
N GLU A 858 -11.81 22.64 11.84
CA GLU A 858 -10.48 23.28 11.69
C GLU A 858 -10.59 24.57 10.88
N GLY A 859 -11.24 24.52 9.72
CA GLY A 859 -11.43 25.68 8.85
C GLY A 859 -12.11 26.85 9.56
N ALA A 860 -13.22 26.59 10.25
CA ALA A 860 -13.95 27.62 11.00
C ALA A 860 -13.15 28.17 12.18
N LEU A 861 -12.47 27.30 12.95
CA LEU A 861 -11.71 27.71 14.14
C LEU A 861 -10.51 28.60 13.77
N ILE A 862 -9.71 28.18 12.77
CA ILE A 862 -8.49 28.91 12.37
C ILE A 862 -8.86 30.24 11.72
N ALA A 863 -9.87 30.26 10.83
CA ALA A 863 -10.31 31.49 10.17
C ALA A 863 -10.97 32.47 11.14
N GLY A 864 -11.63 31.99 12.19
CA GLY A 864 -12.10 32.83 13.30
C GLY A 864 -10.99 33.34 14.24
N GLY A 865 -9.74 32.90 14.04
CA GLY A 865 -8.60 33.25 14.88
C GLY A 865 -8.48 32.43 16.18
N GLY A 866 -9.36 31.45 16.40
CA GLY A 866 -9.37 30.61 17.60
C GLY A 866 -8.26 29.54 17.63
N SER A 867 -7.53 29.36 16.54
CA SER A 867 -6.33 28.53 16.45
C SER A 867 -5.37 29.15 15.44
N ILE A 868 -4.06 28.96 15.63
CA ILE A 868 -3.02 29.39 14.68
C ILE A 868 -2.60 28.28 13.71
N LEU A 869 -2.72 27.02 14.14
CA LEU A 869 -2.30 25.85 13.40
C LEU A 869 -3.24 24.69 13.72
N GLY A 870 -3.67 23.97 12.68
CA GLY A 870 -4.55 22.83 12.82
C GLY A 870 -4.13 21.64 11.95
N ILE A 871 -4.57 20.44 12.33
CA ILE A 871 -4.33 19.22 11.54
C ILE A 871 -5.65 18.64 11.04
N GLY A 872 -5.75 18.54 9.71
CA GLY A 872 -6.86 17.90 9.01
C GLY A 872 -6.50 16.55 8.39
N SER A 873 -7.47 15.97 7.70
CA SER A 873 -7.29 14.78 6.85
C SER A 873 -7.99 14.97 5.51
N ASP A 874 -7.47 14.34 4.45
CA ASP A 874 -7.93 14.54 3.07
C ASP A 874 -7.81 13.26 2.24
N ILE A 875 -8.96 12.77 1.79
CA ILE A 875 -9.10 11.64 0.85
C ILE A 875 -9.85 12.04 -0.45
N GLY A 876 -10.34 13.28 -0.53
CA GLY A 876 -11.08 13.83 -1.67
C GLY A 876 -11.08 15.37 -1.77
N GLY A 877 -10.42 16.06 -0.84
CA GLY A 877 -10.47 17.52 -0.70
C GLY A 877 -10.59 18.01 0.75
N SER A 878 -10.71 17.13 1.74
CA SER A 878 -11.13 17.50 3.09
C SER A 878 -10.19 18.40 3.91
N ILE A 879 -8.97 18.68 3.45
CA ILE A 879 -8.12 19.78 3.97
C ILE A 879 -8.32 21.03 3.10
N ARG A 880 -8.28 20.83 1.78
CA ARG A 880 -8.27 21.89 0.76
C ARG A 880 -9.58 22.66 0.64
N LEU A 881 -10.72 21.98 0.77
CA LEU A 881 -12.06 22.57 0.68
C LEU A 881 -12.37 23.50 1.87
N PRO A 882 -12.18 23.08 3.15
CA PRO A 882 -12.36 24.02 4.25
C PRO A 882 -11.33 25.15 4.23
N SER A 883 -10.10 24.91 3.76
CA SER A 883 -9.14 26.01 3.54
C SER A 883 -9.63 27.00 2.47
N SER A 884 -10.14 26.51 1.32
CA SER A 884 -10.72 27.36 0.27
C SER A 884 -11.93 28.16 0.79
N PHE A 885 -12.88 27.51 1.46
CA PHE A 885 -14.14 28.12 1.90
C PHE A 885 -13.96 29.13 3.05
N CYS A 886 -12.93 28.94 3.88
CA CYS A 886 -12.60 29.80 5.00
C CYS A 886 -11.37 30.70 4.75
N GLY A 887 -10.87 30.79 3.51
CA GLY A 887 -9.79 31.72 3.17
C GLY A 887 -8.48 31.44 3.90
N LEU A 888 -8.12 30.17 4.05
CA LEU A 888 -6.90 29.69 4.70
C LEU A 888 -5.96 29.02 3.71
N CYS A 889 -4.71 28.82 4.14
CA CYS A 889 -3.80 27.91 3.49
C CYS A 889 -4.02 26.48 4.01
N GLY A 890 -3.87 25.49 3.15
CA GLY A 890 -3.92 24.08 3.57
C GLY A 890 -3.14 23.20 2.61
N LEU A 891 -2.41 22.22 3.15
CA LEU A 891 -1.62 21.27 2.37
C LEU A 891 -2.16 19.86 2.58
N LYS A 892 -2.46 19.16 1.48
CA LYS A 892 -2.58 17.70 1.46
C LYS A 892 -1.25 17.11 0.94
N PRO A 893 -0.39 16.55 1.80
CA PRO A 893 0.81 15.83 1.40
C PRO A 893 0.49 14.58 0.56
N THR A 894 1.52 13.98 -0.02
CA THR A 894 1.54 12.60 -0.48
C THR A 894 1.16 11.69 0.68
N ALA A 895 0.28 10.71 0.46
CA ALA A 895 -0.04 9.73 1.48
C ALA A 895 1.23 8.99 1.93
N LYS A 896 1.32 8.69 3.23
CA LYS A 896 2.51 8.18 3.92
C LYS A 896 3.68 9.17 4.07
N ARG A 897 3.59 10.43 3.62
CA ARG A 897 4.55 11.47 4.04
C ARG A 897 4.45 11.75 5.56
N LEU A 898 3.27 11.54 6.13
CA LEU A 898 2.99 11.56 7.56
C LEU A 898 2.30 10.25 7.98
N SER A 899 2.48 9.84 9.24
CA SER A 899 1.90 8.62 9.80
C SER A 899 0.38 8.71 9.97
N LEU A 900 -0.33 7.63 9.60
CA LEU A 900 -1.75 7.41 9.94
C LEU A 900 -1.93 6.50 11.17
N ALA A 901 -0.85 6.03 11.79
CA ALA A 901 -0.94 5.14 12.95
C ALA A 901 -1.65 5.83 14.13
N GLY A 902 -2.76 5.21 14.58
CA GLY A 902 -3.60 5.71 15.66
C GLY A 902 -4.68 6.70 15.23
N VAL A 903 -4.93 6.88 13.92
CA VAL A 903 -6.09 7.61 13.41
C VAL A 903 -7.31 6.68 13.35
N GLY A 904 -8.48 7.18 13.74
CA GLY A 904 -9.75 6.48 13.62
C GLY A 904 -10.31 6.58 12.21
N ASP A 905 -10.53 5.44 11.55
CA ASP A 905 -11.13 5.38 10.23
C ASP A 905 -12.52 4.73 10.28
N PRO A 906 -13.59 5.41 9.83
CA PRO A 906 -14.92 4.83 9.81
C PRO A 906 -15.04 3.68 8.80
N VAL A 907 -14.28 3.72 7.70
CA VAL A 907 -14.18 2.63 6.73
C VAL A 907 -12.72 2.31 6.48
N SER A 908 -12.28 1.12 6.88
CA SER A 908 -10.90 0.65 6.67
C SER A 908 -10.75 -0.15 5.38
N GLY A 909 -9.52 -0.22 4.85
CA GLY A 909 -9.17 -1.11 3.72
C GLY A 909 -9.28 -0.49 2.33
N ILE A 910 -9.52 0.82 2.22
CA ILE A 910 -9.46 1.55 0.94
C ILE A 910 -8.00 1.87 0.62
N LEU A 911 -7.37 1.08 -0.26
CA LEU A 911 -5.94 1.19 -0.57
C LEU A 911 -5.62 2.03 -1.82
N ALA A 912 -6.50 2.01 -2.83
CA ALA A 912 -6.19 2.59 -4.15
C ALA A 912 -6.12 4.12 -4.14
N VAL A 913 -6.97 4.75 -3.32
CA VAL A 913 -7.03 6.19 -3.09
C VAL A 913 -6.76 6.45 -1.60
N PRO A 914 -5.49 6.59 -1.19
CA PRO A 914 -5.13 6.68 0.22
C PRO A 914 -5.47 8.06 0.81
N CYS A 915 -5.78 8.08 2.11
CA CYS A 915 -5.94 9.30 2.90
C CYS A 915 -4.57 9.91 3.24
N ALA A 916 -4.52 11.24 3.43
CA ALA A 916 -3.36 11.94 3.95
C ALA A 916 -3.77 12.88 5.11
N LEU A 917 -2.93 12.97 6.15
CA LEU A 917 -2.98 14.05 7.14
C LEU A 917 -2.14 15.22 6.65
N GLY A 918 -2.52 16.44 7.04
CA GLY A 918 -1.75 17.62 6.69
C GLY A 918 -2.17 18.87 7.45
N PRO A 919 -1.32 19.91 7.43
CA PRO A 919 -1.55 21.15 8.17
C PRO A 919 -2.55 22.08 7.47
N MET A 920 -3.23 22.88 8.29
CA MET A 920 -4.05 24.03 7.92
C MET A 920 -3.61 25.23 8.75
N ALA A 921 -3.43 26.39 8.12
CA ALA A 921 -2.95 27.61 8.78
C ALA A 921 -3.35 28.86 7.99
N ARG A 922 -3.03 30.04 8.51
CA ARG A 922 -3.35 31.32 7.87
C ARG A 922 -2.40 31.68 6.72
N ASP A 923 -1.19 31.13 6.73
CA ASP A 923 -0.13 31.42 5.76
C ASP A 923 0.67 30.17 5.40
N VAL A 924 1.42 30.24 4.29
CA VAL A 924 2.17 29.10 3.75
C VAL A 924 3.37 28.73 4.64
N ASP A 925 4.04 29.72 5.23
CA ASP A 925 5.22 29.49 6.08
C ASP A 925 4.85 28.69 7.34
N SER A 926 3.64 28.91 7.87
CA SER A 926 3.10 28.12 8.96
C SER A 926 2.91 26.64 8.59
N LEU A 927 2.48 26.36 7.35
CA LEU A 927 2.38 24.99 6.83
C LEU A 927 3.78 24.36 6.72
N ALA A 928 4.75 25.11 6.18
CA ALA A 928 6.14 24.67 6.03
C ALA A 928 6.78 24.37 7.40
N LEU A 929 6.62 25.25 8.39
CA LEU A 929 7.11 25.04 9.75
C LEU A 929 6.52 23.79 10.40
N CYS A 930 5.21 23.56 10.21
CA CYS A 930 4.56 22.36 10.73
C CYS A 930 5.08 21.09 10.05
N MET A 931 5.21 21.08 8.71
CA MET A 931 5.78 19.95 7.98
C MET A 931 7.22 19.67 8.42
N LYS A 932 8.05 20.71 8.57
CA LYS A 932 9.42 20.59 9.08
C LYS A 932 9.50 20.00 10.49
N ALA A 933 8.58 20.41 11.38
CA ALA A 933 8.50 19.84 12.72
C ALA A 933 8.06 18.38 12.73
N LEU A 934 7.16 17.98 11.83
CA LEU A 934 6.63 16.62 11.75
C LEU A 934 7.56 15.65 11.01
N LEU A 935 8.32 16.11 10.02
CA LEU A 935 9.29 15.31 9.24
C LEU A 935 10.63 15.19 9.99
N CYS A 936 10.55 14.67 11.22
CA CYS A 936 11.66 14.51 12.14
C CYS A 936 11.90 13.03 12.49
N GLN A 937 13.01 12.78 13.19
CA GLN A 937 13.44 11.43 13.52
C GLN A 937 12.42 10.67 14.37
N GLU A 938 11.70 11.36 15.26
CA GLU A 938 10.67 10.79 16.11
C GLU A 938 9.52 10.19 15.29
N MET A 939 9.08 10.86 14.23
CA MET A 939 8.05 10.37 13.32
C MET A 939 8.47 9.04 12.69
N PHE A 940 9.68 9.03 12.11
CA PHE A 940 10.20 7.87 11.39
C PHE A 940 10.49 6.68 12.33
N GLN A 941 10.85 6.93 13.59
CA GLN A 941 11.04 5.87 14.59
C GLN A 941 9.72 5.30 15.13
N LEU A 942 8.73 6.16 15.38
CA LEU A 942 7.44 5.73 15.93
C LEU A 942 6.58 4.99 14.90
N ASP A 943 6.69 5.37 13.63
CA ASP A 943 6.10 4.68 12.50
C ASP A 943 7.12 4.43 11.37
N PRO A 944 7.84 3.29 11.40
CA PRO A 944 8.78 2.91 10.35
C PRO A 944 8.15 2.62 8.98
N THR A 945 6.81 2.66 8.86
CA THR A 945 6.13 2.55 7.56
C THR A 945 6.09 3.87 6.79
N VAL A 946 6.41 4.99 7.47
CA VAL A 946 6.64 6.31 6.88
C VAL A 946 8.05 6.35 6.28
N PRO A 947 8.22 6.66 4.98
CA PRO A 947 9.52 6.92 4.38
C PRO A 947 10.27 8.04 5.13
N PRO A 948 11.52 7.83 5.60
CA PRO A 948 12.29 8.85 6.33
C PRO A 948 12.84 9.93 5.40
N ILE A 949 11.95 10.74 4.82
CA ILE A 949 12.28 11.86 3.94
C ILE A 949 12.18 13.14 4.78
N PRO A 950 13.31 13.76 5.16
CA PRO A 950 13.29 15.01 5.91
C PRO A 950 12.73 16.16 5.07
N PHE A 951 12.38 17.27 5.73
CA PHE A 951 11.99 18.49 5.04
C PHE A 951 13.18 19.11 4.30
N ASP A 952 13.03 19.34 3.01
CA ASP A 952 14.05 19.95 2.16
C ASP A 952 13.95 21.48 2.15
N GLU A 953 14.76 22.11 3.00
CA GLU A 953 14.79 23.58 3.12
C GLU A 953 15.31 24.27 1.86
N GLU A 954 16.22 23.63 1.11
CA GLU A 954 16.80 24.22 -0.10
C GLU A 954 15.75 24.31 -1.20
N VAL A 955 14.96 23.25 -1.39
CA VAL A 955 13.84 23.26 -2.35
C VAL A 955 12.79 24.29 -1.96
N TYR A 956 12.40 24.37 -0.69
CA TYR A 956 11.38 25.31 -0.22
C TYR A 956 11.83 26.78 -0.35
N SER A 957 13.09 27.08 -0.02
CA SER A 957 13.64 28.45 -0.02
C SER A 957 14.17 28.93 -1.37
N SER A 958 14.28 28.03 -2.36
CA SER A 958 14.76 28.37 -3.71
C SER A 958 13.89 29.43 -4.37
N SER A 959 14.51 30.42 -5.03
CA SER A 959 13.86 31.47 -5.83
C SER A 959 13.98 31.25 -7.34
N ALA A 960 14.47 30.08 -7.78
CA ALA A 960 14.64 29.77 -9.19
C ALA A 960 13.32 29.87 -10.00
N PRO A 961 13.33 30.37 -11.24
CA PRO A 961 12.13 30.35 -12.09
C PRO A 961 11.58 28.93 -12.24
N LEU A 962 10.25 28.80 -12.23
CA LEU A 962 9.55 27.52 -12.35
C LEU A 962 8.90 27.42 -13.72
N ARG A 963 8.79 26.19 -14.20
CA ARG A 963 7.92 25.83 -15.32
C ARG A 963 6.61 25.28 -14.80
N VAL A 964 5.61 26.15 -14.69
CA VAL A 964 4.31 25.88 -14.07
C VAL A 964 3.28 25.54 -15.14
N GLY A 965 2.78 24.31 -15.11
CA GLY A 965 1.62 23.91 -15.90
C GLY A 965 0.35 24.61 -15.37
N TYR A 966 -0.58 25.00 -16.22
CA TYR A 966 -1.85 25.58 -15.74
C TYR A 966 -3.07 25.13 -16.53
N TYR A 967 -4.22 25.07 -15.86
CA TYR A 967 -5.54 24.93 -16.46
C TYR A 967 -6.59 25.70 -15.65
N ASP A 968 -7.61 26.24 -16.30
CA ASP A 968 -8.72 26.98 -15.66
C ASP A 968 -10.03 26.18 -15.60
N THR A 969 -10.10 25.05 -16.30
CA THR A 969 -11.19 24.06 -16.20
C THR A 969 -10.65 22.64 -16.34
N ASP A 970 -11.28 21.70 -15.64
CA ASP A 970 -11.02 20.26 -15.77
C ASP A 970 -11.96 19.58 -16.78
N GLY A 971 -12.86 20.35 -17.41
CA GLY A 971 -13.84 19.85 -18.37
C GLY A 971 -14.99 19.03 -17.77
N TYR A 972 -15.06 18.90 -16.44
CA TYR A 972 -16.09 18.09 -15.76
C TYR A 972 -17.14 18.93 -15.04
N PHE A 973 -16.74 20.02 -14.39
CA PHE A 973 -17.63 21.10 -13.96
C PHE A 973 -17.08 22.44 -14.44
N PRO A 974 -17.87 23.28 -15.12
CA PRO A 974 -17.52 24.69 -15.22
C PRO A 974 -17.47 25.27 -13.81
N LEU A 975 -16.35 25.89 -13.46
CA LEU A 975 -16.21 26.47 -12.13
C LEU A 975 -16.82 27.87 -12.08
N PRO A 976 -17.25 28.36 -10.90
CA PRO A 976 -17.80 29.70 -10.77
C PRO A 976 -16.85 30.78 -11.34
N PRO A 977 -17.38 31.87 -11.90
CA PRO A 977 -16.58 32.94 -12.54
C PRO A 977 -15.39 33.41 -11.72
N CYS A 978 -15.60 33.64 -10.42
CA CYS A 978 -14.56 34.09 -9.50
C CYS A 978 -13.36 33.12 -9.41
N VAL A 979 -13.58 31.81 -9.47
CA VAL A 979 -12.51 30.81 -9.43
C VAL A 979 -11.70 30.84 -10.73
N ARG A 980 -12.36 30.95 -11.89
CA ARG A 980 -11.68 31.07 -13.18
C ARG A 980 -10.85 32.35 -13.25
N ARG A 981 -11.41 33.46 -12.75
CA ARG A 981 -10.72 34.74 -12.62
C ARG A 981 -9.49 34.62 -11.72
N ALA A 982 -9.63 34.03 -10.54
CA ALA A 982 -8.52 33.81 -9.61
C ALA A 982 -7.35 33.05 -10.24
N VAL A 983 -7.61 31.97 -10.99
CA VAL A 983 -6.56 31.22 -11.71
C VAL A 983 -5.90 32.08 -12.78
N ARG A 984 -6.69 32.81 -13.59
CA ARG A 984 -6.16 33.66 -14.67
C ARG A 984 -5.28 34.79 -14.14
N GLU A 985 -5.71 35.44 -13.07
CA GLU A 985 -4.96 36.52 -12.41
C GLU A 985 -3.67 35.98 -11.80
N THR A 986 -3.73 34.85 -11.08
CA THR A 986 -2.54 34.22 -10.47
C THR A 986 -1.54 33.80 -11.53
N ARG A 987 -2.00 33.21 -12.64
CA ARG A 987 -1.16 32.88 -13.81
C ARG A 987 -0.46 34.13 -14.35
N GLY A 988 -1.20 35.23 -14.52
CA GLY A 988 -0.63 36.49 -15.00
C GLY A 988 0.45 37.05 -14.07
N ALA A 989 0.22 36.99 -12.75
CA ALA A 989 1.19 37.41 -11.76
C ALA A 989 2.46 36.53 -11.77
N LEU A 990 2.32 35.20 -11.82
CA LEU A 990 3.48 34.30 -11.93
C LEU A 990 4.28 34.53 -13.22
N GLN A 991 3.61 34.82 -14.33
CA GLN A 991 4.28 35.11 -15.58
C GLN A 991 5.06 36.44 -15.51
N ALA A 992 4.48 37.46 -14.86
CA ALA A 992 5.15 38.74 -14.63
C ALA A 992 6.36 38.60 -13.69
N ALA A 993 6.31 37.66 -12.74
CA ALA A 993 7.42 37.32 -11.84
C ALA A 993 8.53 36.49 -12.50
N GLY A 994 8.41 36.14 -13.78
CA GLY A 994 9.45 35.45 -14.55
C GLY A 994 9.34 33.92 -14.59
N HIS A 995 8.27 33.33 -14.04
CA HIS A 995 7.99 31.91 -14.19
C HIS A 995 7.50 31.59 -15.62
N GLN A 996 7.79 30.39 -16.11
CA GLN A 996 7.29 29.90 -17.39
C GLN A 996 5.94 29.21 -17.22
N LEU A 997 4.90 29.74 -17.87
CA LEU A 997 3.55 29.20 -17.79
C LEU A 997 3.25 28.33 -19.01
N VAL A 998 2.92 27.07 -18.79
CA VAL A 998 2.67 26.08 -19.85
C VAL A 998 1.20 25.64 -19.79
N PRO A 999 0.42 25.79 -20.88
CA PRO A 999 -0.93 25.22 -20.92
C PRO A 999 -0.87 23.70 -20.67
N PHE A 1000 -1.64 23.24 -19.70
CA PHE A 1000 -1.77 21.84 -19.34
C PHE A 1000 -3.24 21.43 -19.39
N SER A 1001 -3.53 20.18 -19.68
CA SER A 1001 -4.89 19.66 -19.61
C SER A 1001 -4.84 18.27 -19.01
N PRO A 1002 -5.45 18.05 -17.83
CA PRO A 1002 -5.39 16.76 -17.19
C PRO A 1002 -6.19 15.73 -18.02
N PRO A 1003 -5.61 14.56 -18.32
CA PRO A 1003 -6.25 13.58 -19.21
C PRO A 1003 -7.48 12.96 -18.56
N ARG A 1004 -8.54 12.73 -19.35
CA ARG A 1004 -9.67 11.83 -19.05
C ARG A 1004 -10.36 12.06 -17.69
N ILE A 1005 -10.65 13.31 -17.29
CA ILE A 1005 -11.28 13.61 -15.98
C ILE A 1005 -12.61 12.87 -15.76
N HIS A 1006 -13.47 12.73 -16.77
CA HIS A 1006 -14.72 11.95 -16.63
C HIS A 1006 -14.47 10.51 -16.18
N TYR A 1007 -13.41 9.88 -16.68
CA TYR A 1007 -12.98 8.53 -16.28
C TYR A 1007 -12.45 8.52 -14.85
N VAL A 1008 -11.68 9.54 -14.45
CA VAL A 1008 -11.21 9.69 -13.05
C VAL A 1008 -12.38 9.74 -12.08
N MET A 1009 -13.39 10.55 -12.38
CA MET A 1009 -14.52 10.75 -11.48
C MET A 1009 -15.39 9.49 -11.35
N THR A 1010 -15.78 8.92 -12.48
CA THR A 1010 -16.80 7.86 -12.53
C THR A 1010 -16.21 6.47 -12.33
N GLU A 1011 -15.09 6.17 -12.99
CA GLU A 1011 -14.50 4.84 -12.99
C GLU A 1011 -13.38 4.67 -11.97
N LEU A 1012 -12.61 5.71 -11.62
CA LEU A 1012 -11.48 5.58 -10.67
C LEU A 1012 -11.85 5.96 -9.22
N PHE A 1013 -12.26 7.20 -8.96
CA PHE A 1013 -12.50 7.68 -7.60
C PHE A 1013 -13.76 7.06 -6.98
N LEU A 1014 -14.96 7.34 -7.53
CA LEU A 1014 -16.23 6.92 -6.90
C LEU A 1014 -16.31 5.39 -6.75
N LYS A 1015 -15.91 4.67 -7.79
CA LYS A 1015 -15.90 3.21 -7.79
C LYS A 1015 -14.95 2.64 -6.72
N THR A 1016 -13.83 3.31 -6.41
CA THR A 1016 -12.94 2.90 -5.30
C THR A 1016 -13.68 2.97 -3.96
N PHE A 1017 -14.32 4.10 -3.66
CA PHE A 1017 -15.01 4.31 -2.38
C PHE A 1017 -16.24 3.42 -2.22
N PHE A 1018 -16.94 3.17 -3.32
CA PHE A 1018 -18.14 2.34 -3.36
C PHE A 1018 -17.87 0.96 -3.97
N ALA A 1019 -16.64 0.44 -3.84
CA ALA A 1019 -16.24 -0.84 -4.44
C ALA A 1019 -17.13 -2.01 -3.98
N ASP A 1020 -17.65 -1.97 -2.76
CA ASP A 1020 -18.59 -2.96 -2.22
C ASP A 1020 -20.07 -2.61 -2.48
N GLY A 1021 -20.34 -1.52 -3.20
CA GLY A 1021 -21.67 -0.94 -3.43
C GLY A 1021 -22.14 0.00 -2.30
N GLY A 1022 -21.23 0.41 -1.42
CA GLY A 1022 -21.48 1.28 -0.27
C GLY A 1022 -21.90 0.52 0.99
N ARG A 1023 -21.65 -0.78 1.08
CA ARG A 1023 -22.18 -1.63 2.16
C ARG A 1023 -21.50 -1.35 3.49
N ALA A 1024 -20.17 -1.35 3.52
CA ALA A 1024 -19.37 -1.04 4.71
C ALA A 1024 -19.70 0.36 5.23
N TRP A 1025 -19.86 1.34 4.33
CA TRP A 1025 -20.28 2.69 4.70
C TRP A 1025 -21.72 2.74 5.23
N LEU A 1026 -22.67 2.02 4.60
CA LEU A 1026 -24.05 1.91 5.08
C LEU A 1026 -24.16 1.24 6.45
N ASP A 1027 -23.31 0.24 6.71
CA ASP A 1027 -23.31 -0.48 7.98
C ASP A 1027 -22.99 0.45 9.17
N LEU A 1028 -22.25 1.55 8.94
CA LEU A 1028 -21.99 2.60 9.94
C LEU A 1028 -23.26 3.28 10.47
N PHE A 1029 -24.31 3.32 9.67
CA PHE A 1029 -25.58 3.95 10.05
C PHE A 1029 -26.57 2.93 10.62
N THR A 1030 -26.18 1.67 10.81
CA THR A 1030 -27.05 0.64 11.38
C THR A 1030 -27.33 0.96 12.84
N GLY A 1031 -28.55 1.41 13.13
CA GLY A 1031 -28.91 1.86 14.46
C GLY A 1031 -28.32 3.24 14.81
N ASP A 1032 -27.99 4.05 13.81
CA ASP A 1032 -27.61 5.46 13.97
C ASP A 1032 -28.67 6.40 13.36
N ILE A 1033 -28.60 7.69 13.68
CA ILE A 1033 -29.39 8.75 13.04
C ILE A 1033 -28.59 9.27 11.85
N VAL A 1034 -29.22 9.39 10.68
CA VAL A 1034 -28.56 9.94 9.49
C VAL A 1034 -28.75 11.46 9.45
N ASP A 1035 -27.64 12.20 9.44
CA ASP A 1035 -27.63 13.65 9.29
C ASP A 1035 -28.32 14.07 7.97
N PRO A 1036 -29.14 15.14 7.97
CA PRO A 1036 -29.83 15.61 6.77
C PRO A 1036 -28.90 15.85 5.57
N SER A 1037 -27.66 16.29 5.80
CA SER A 1037 -26.66 16.55 4.75
C SER A 1037 -26.19 15.28 4.01
N LEU A 1038 -26.41 14.09 4.57
CA LEU A 1038 -26.03 12.79 4.00
C LEU A 1038 -27.21 11.99 3.46
N LYS A 1039 -28.45 12.44 3.71
CA LYS A 1039 -29.66 11.66 3.44
C LYS A 1039 -29.77 11.26 1.97
N SER A 1040 -29.39 12.14 1.05
CA SER A 1040 -29.44 11.86 -0.39
C SER A 1040 -28.47 10.73 -0.78
N GLN A 1041 -27.23 10.78 -0.30
CA GLN A 1041 -26.18 9.80 -0.58
C GLN A 1041 -26.51 8.44 0.05
N VAL A 1042 -26.99 8.44 1.30
CA VAL A 1042 -27.44 7.21 1.99
C VAL A 1042 -28.59 6.56 1.24
N ASN A 1043 -29.58 7.33 0.79
CA ASN A 1043 -30.72 6.79 0.05
C ASN A 1043 -30.29 6.21 -1.30
N CYS A 1044 -29.39 6.87 -2.04
CA CYS A 1044 -28.83 6.32 -3.27
C CYS A 1044 -28.08 5.01 -3.03
N CYS A 1045 -27.30 4.91 -1.94
CA CYS A 1045 -26.56 3.70 -1.61
C CYS A 1045 -27.48 2.52 -1.24
N LYS A 1046 -28.63 2.79 -0.58
CA LYS A 1046 -29.64 1.78 -0.21
C LYS A 1046 -30.34 1.13 -1.39
N ILE A 1047 -30.35 1.75 -2.58
CA ILE A 1047 -30.96 1.17 -3.77
C ILE A 1047 -30.23 -0.15 -4.09
N PRO A 1048 -30.95 -1.28 -4.28
CA PRO A 1048 -30.33 -2.54 -4.69
C PRO A 1048 -29.56 -2.39 -5.99
N ARG A 1049 -28.46 -3.15 -6.16
CA ARG A 1049 -27.58 -3.06 -7.34
C ARG A 1049 -28.33 -3.15 -8.69
N LEU A 1050 -29.33 -4.05 -8.80
CA LEU A 1050 -30.15 -4.17 -10.01
C LEU A 1050 -30.97 -2.90 -10.26
N GLY A 1051 -31.55 -2.31 -9.21
CA GLY A 1051 -32.28 -1.05 -9.29
C GLY A 1051 -31.38 0.10 -9.74
N LYS A 1052 -30.15 0.20 -9.20
CA LYS A 1052 -29.16 1.20 -9.63
C LYS A 1052 -28.85 1.08 -11.13
N LYS A 1053 -28.68 -0.15 -11.64
CA LYS A 1053 -28.41 -0.39 -13.08
C LYS A 1053 -29.58 -0.01 -13.98
N LEU A 1054 -30.80 -0.39 -13.62
CA LEU A 1054 -31.99 -0.04 -14.39
C LEU A 1054 -32.18 1.49 -14.43
N LEU A 1055 -32.03 2.15 -13.27
CA LEU A 1055 -32.12 3.60 -13.19
C LEU A 1055 -31.00 4.28 -13.98
N ALA A 1056 -29.76 3.79 -13.91
CA ALA A 1056 -28.66 4.29 -14.71
C ALA A 1056 -28.94 4.16 -16.22
N LEU A 1057 -29.48 3.03 -16.69
CA LEU A 1057 -29.83 2.82 -18.09
C LEU A 1057 -30.92 3.79 -18.57
N ILE A 1058 -31.94 4.02 -17.74
CA ILE A 1058 -33.02 4.99 -18.03
C ILE A 1058 -32.48 6.43 -18.07
N LEU A 1059 -31.59 6.78 -17.14
CA LEU A 1059 -31.07 8.15 -17.03
C LEU A 1059 -29.96 8.44 -18.06
N LYS A 1060 -29.25 7.44 -18.59
CA LYS A 1060 -28.08 7.62 -19.46
C LYS A 1060 -28.32 8.56 -20.66
N PRO A 1061 -29.46 8.51 -21.38
CA PRO A 1061 -29.71 9.41 -22.51
C PRO A 1061 -29.98 10.87 -22.11
N LEU A 1062 -30.45 11.12 -20.88
CA LEU A 1062 -30.86 12.44 -20.40
C LEU A 1062 -29.80 13.09 -19.51
N PHE A 1063 -29.24 12.32 -18.58
CA PHE A 1063 -28.31 12.77 -17.54
C PHE A 1063 -27.15 11.78 -17.42
N PRO A 1064 -26.19 11.79 -18.36
CA PRO A 1064 -25.12 10.80 -18.43
C PRO A 1064 -24.23 10.78 -17.18
N ARG A 1065 -23.90 11.93 -16.59
CA ARG A 1065 -23.09 12.01 -15.36
C ARG A 1065 -23.80 11.35 -14.17
N LEU A 1066 -25.10 11.57 -14.03
CA LEU A 1066 -25.90 10.96 -12.97
C LEU A 1066 -26.03 9.44 -13.16
N ALA A 1067 -26.21 8.99 -14.41
CA ALA A 1067 -26.22 7.57 -14.74
C ALA A 1067 -24.88 6.90 -14.41
N ASP A 1068 -23.76 7.54 -14.73
CA ASP A 1068 -22.42 7.01 -14.44
C ASP A 1068 -22.14 6.97 -12.94
N TYR A 1069 -22.58 7.99 -12.20
CA TYR A 1069 -22.54 7.98 -10.74
C TYR A 1069 -23.33 6.79 -10.14
N LEU A 1070 -24.56 6.55 -10.61
CA LEU A 1070 -25.35 5.40 -10.14
C LEU A 1070 -24.72 4.06 -10.53
N SER A 1071 -24.08 3.98 -11.69
CA SER A 1071 -23.31 2.82 -12.13
C SER A 1071 -22.12 2.55 -11.19
N ALA A 1072 -21.35 3.59 -10.85
CA ALA A 1072 -20.24 3.51 -9.89
C ALA A 1072 -20.69 3.08 -8.49
N LEU A 1073 -21.84 3.57 -8.01
CA LEU A 1073 -22.46 3.12 -6.75
C LEU A 1073 -22.96 1.66 -6.79
N GLY A 1074 -23.03 1.05 -7.97
CA GLY A 1074 -23.32 -0.37 -8.15
C GLY A 1074 -22.22 -1.27 -7.58
N GLY A 1075 -21.01 -0.72 -7.40
CA GLY A 1075 -19.83 -1.40 -6.89
C GLY A 1075 -19.28 -2.46 -7.83
N MET A 1076 -18.17 -3.05 -7.41
CA MET A 1076 -17.49 -4.15 -8.08
C MET A 1076 -18.12 -5.48 -7.68
N ARG A 1077 -18.12 -6.43 -8.62
CA ARG A 1077 -18.75 -7.75 -8.43
C ARG A 1077 -17.81 -8.75 -7.79
N SER A 1078 -16.51 -8.51 -7.87
CA SER A 1078 -15.48 -9.45 -7.41
C SER A 1078 -14.20 -8.72 -7.06
N VAL A 1079 -13.33 -9.39 -6.30
CA VAL A 1079 -11.95 -8.91 -6.07
C VAL A 1079 -11.17 -8.86 -7.39
N LYS A 1080 -11.50 -9.71 -8.37
CA LYS A 1080 -10.91 -9.64 -9.71
C LYS A 1080 -11.12 -8.24 -10.33
N GLU A 1081 -12.37 -7.77 -10.36
CA GLU A 1081 -12.70 -6.43 -10.85
C GLU A 1081 -12.03 -5.31 -10.02
N MET A 1082 -11.83 -5.53 -8.72
CA MET A 1082 -11.12 -4.59 -7.83
C MET A 1082 -9.64 -4.46 -8.16
N TRP A 1083 -8.96 -5.58 -8.44
CA TRP A 1083 -7.56 -5.57 -8.86
C TRP A 1083 -7.39 -4.99 -10.27
N ASP A 1084 -8.27 -5.36 -11.21
CA ASP A 1084 -8.31 -4.71 -12.53
C ASP A 1084 -8.45 -3.19 -12.39
N HIS A 1085 -9.27 -2.74 -11.45
CA HIS A 1085 -9.48 -1.34 -11.12
C HIS A 1085 -8.26 -0.66 -10.44
N HIS A 1086 -7.58 -1.32 -9.50
CA HIS A 1086 -6.33 -0.80 -8.94
C HIS A 1086 -5.28 -0.60 -10.01
N HIS A 1087 -5.13 -1.57 -10.92
CA HIS A 1087 -4.20 -1.47 -12.03
C HIS A 1087 -4.53 -0.30 -12.97
N GLN A 1088 -5.82 -0.02 -13.19
CA GLN A 1088 -6.25 1.15 -13.96
C GLN A 1088 -5.84 2.48 -13.31
N ILE A 1089 -5.85 2.57 -11.98
CA ILE A 1089 -5.35 3.75 -11.25
C ILE A 1089 -3.83 3.89 -11.43
N GLU A 1090 -3.06 2.81 -11.33
CA GLU A 1090 -1.62 2.82 -11.58
C GLU A 1090 -1.29 3.26 -13.01
N ALA A 1091 -2.03 2.74 -14.00
CA ALA A 1091 -1.87 3.11 -15.40
C ALA A 1091 -2.18 4.60 -15.63
N TYR A 1092 -3.24 5.11 -15.00
CA TYR A 1092 -3.59 6.53 -15.08
C TYR A 1092 -2.51 7.43 -14.45
N ARG A 1093 -1.95 7.06 -13.28
CA ARG A 1093 -0.82 7.76 -12.67
C ARG A 1093 0.38 7.82 -13.62
N THR A 1094 0.69 6.70 -14.26
CA THR A 1094 1.81 6.59 -15.20
C THR A 1094 1.61 7.48 -16.43
N GLU A 1095 0.42 7.49 -17.01
CA GLU A 1095 0.05 8.40 -18.12
C GLU A 1095 0.20 9.86 -17.73
N PHE A 1096 -0.32 10.24 -16.55
CA PHE A 1096 -0.26 11.62 -16.07
C PHE A 1096 1.20 12.08 -15.86
N ILE A 1097 2.03 11.24 -15.24
CA ILE A 1097 3.47 11.50 -15.04
C ILE A 1097 4.21 11.56 -16.38
N ALA A 1098 3.86 10.72 -17.36
CA ALA A 1098 4.44 10.79 -18.69
C ALA A 1098 4.16 12.15 -19.35
N ARG A 1099 2.91 12.64 -19.27
CA ARG A 1099 2.55 13.96 -19.80
C ARG A 1099 3.25 15.11 -19.06
N TRP A 1100 3.39 14.99 -17.74
CA TRP A 1100 4.15 15.94 -16.92
C TRP A 1100 5.61 16.05 -17.38
N ARG A 1101 6.27 14.91 -17.62
CA ARG A 1101 7.66 14.83 -18.10
C ARG A 1101 7.82 15.36 -19.51
N GLU A 1102 6.89 15.03 -20.42
CA GLU A 1102 6.90 15.52 -21.80
C GLU A 1102 6.89 17.06 -21.85
N LEU A 1103 6.09 17.68 -20.99
CA LEU A 1103 5.99 19.13 -20.87
C LEU A 1103 7.08 19.76 -19.99
N ARG A 1104 7.90 18.93 -19.32
CA ARG A 1104 8.96 19.31 -18.38
C ARG A 1104 8.45 20.25 -17.28
N LEU A 1105 7.31 19.92 -16.68
CA LEU A 1105 6.72 20.76 -15.63
C LEU A 1105 7.49 20.58 -14.30
N ASP A 1106 7.54 21.63 -13.50
CA ASP A 1106 7.99 21.58 -12.10
C ASP A 1106 6.80 21.46 -11.14
N ALA A 1107 5.70 22.16 -11.46
CA ALA A 1107 4.48 22.21 -10.67
C ALA A 1107 3.28 22.54 -11.56
N VAL A 1108 2.06 22.42 -11.01
CA VAL A 1108 0.81 22.78 -11.67
C VAL A 1108 -0.01 23.75 -10.82
N LEU A 1109 -0.44 24.86 -11.43
CA LEU A 1109 -1.45 25.77 -10.92
C LEU A 1109 -2.82 25.39 -11.48
N CYS A 1110 -3.80 25.20 -10.61
CA CYS A 1110 -5.13 24.77 -11.02
C CYS A 1110 -6.22 25.35 -10.10
N PRO A 1111 -7.48 25.29 -10.53
CA PRO A 1111 -8.57 25.71 -9.66
C PRO A 1111 -8.82 24.75 -8.49
N VAL A 1112 -9.37 25.30 -7.41
CA VAL A 1112 -10.05 24.56 -6.32
C VAL A 1112 -11.49 25.02 -6.23
N LEU A 1113 -12.39 24.15 -5.79
CA LEU A 1113 -13.80 24.52 -5.61
C LEU A 1113 -13.94 25.67 -4.61
N GLY A 1114 -14.74 26.67 -5.00
CA GLY A 1114 -15.08 27.88 -4.24
C GLY A 1114 -16.09 28.71 -5.03
N PRO A 1115 -16.67 29.79 -4.48
CA PRO A 1115 -16.57 30.22 -3.08
C PRO A 1115 -17.37 29.27 -2.16
N ALA A 1116 -17.46 29.59 -0.86
CA ALA A 1116 -18.18 28.74 0.08
C ALA A 1116 -19.65 28.52 -0.31
N PHE A 1117 -20.10 27.27 -0.22
CA PHE A 1117 -21.47 26.88 -0.58
C PHE A 1117 -22.44 27.21 0.57
N THR A 1118 -23.70 27.46 0.24
CA THR A 1118 -24.79 27.53 1.21
C THR A 1118 -24.91 26.20 1.96
N ALA A 1119 -25.08 26.24 3.29
CA ALA A 1119 -25.12 25.05 4.13
C ALA A 1119 -26.18 24.03 3.64
N GLY A 1120 -25.87 22.74 3.69
CA GLY A 1120 -26.73 21.65 3.21
C GLY A 1120 -26.70 21.38 1.70
N TYR A 1121 -26.05 22.21 0.89
CA TYR A 1121 -25.82 21.94 -0.53
C TYR A 1121 -24.65 21.00 -0.84
N PRO A 1122 -23.51 21.01 -0.11
CA PRO A 1122 -22.37 20.14 -0.42
C PRO A 1122 -22.75 18.66 -0.63
N GLY A 1123 -23.61 18.12 0.24
CA GLY A 1123 -24.07 16.73 0.13
C GLY A 1123 -24.86 16.40 -1.14
N LYS A 1124 -25.46 17.41 -1.79
CA LYS A 1124 -26.20 17.25 -3.05
C LYS A 1124 -25.29 17.29 -4.28
N LEU A 1125 -24.03 17.69 -4.11
CA LEU A 1125 -23.07 18.00 -5.18
C LEU A 1125 -21.72 17.31 -4.94
N LEU A 1126 -21.73 16.02 -4.56
CA LEU A 1126 -20.50 15.27 -4.27
C LEU A 1126 -19.49 15.29 -5.44
N THR A 1127 -19.97 15.32 -6.68
CA THR A 1127 -19.11 15.27 -7.87
C THR A 1127 -18.48 16.62 -8.24
N ALA A 1128 -18.90 17.73 -7.61
CA ALA A 1128 -18.39 19.08 -7.89
C ALA A 1128 -16.92 19.29 -7.45
N ILE A 1129 -16.37 18.38 -6.65
CA ILE A 1129 -15.00 18.43 -6.14
C ILE A 1129 -14.01 17.65 -7.03
N SER A 1130 -14.26 17.60 -8.34
CA SER A 1130 -13.42 16.88 -9.31
C SER A 1130 -11.97 17.35 -9.32
N SER A 1131 -11.76 18.66 -9.19
CA SER A 1131 -10.43 19.28 -9.14
C SER A 1131 -9.61 18.88 -7.91
N THR A 1132 -10.25 18.50 -6.79
CA THR A 1132 -9.53 18.01 -5.61
C THR A 1132 -9.36 16.49 -5.63
N MET A 1133 -10.41 15.75 -6.05
CA MET A 1133 -10.42 14.28 -6.13
C MET A 1133 -9.33 13.74 -7.07
N LEU A 1134 -9.07 14.43 -8.19
CA LEU A 1134 -7.99 14.08 -9.13
C LEU A 1134 -6.66 13.82 -8.41
N TYR A 1135 -6.26 14.73 -7.53
CA TYR A 1135 -4.96 14.66 -6.85
C TYR A 1135 -4.94 13.66 -5.68
N ASN A 1136 -6.10 13.17 -5.23
CA ASN A 1136 -6.17 12.00 -4.35
C ASN A 1136 -5.98 10.71 -5.16
N VAL A 1137 -6.60 10.60 -6.34
CA VAL A 1137 -6.37 9.44 -7.26
C VAL A 1137 -4.91 9.39 -7.66
N LEU A 1138 -4.30 10.52 -7.98
CA LEU A 1138 -2.88 10.59 -8.34
C LEU A 1138 -1.94 10.40 -7.15
N ASN A 1139 -2.41 10.65 -5.92
CA ASN A 1139 -1.59 10.73 -4.71
C ASN A 1139 -0.48 11.81 -4.80
N PHE A 1140 -0.78 12.95 -5.40
CA PHE A 1140 0.16 14.06 -5.55
C PHE A 1140 -0.03 15.07 -4.41
N PRO A 1141 1.02 15.73 -3.87
CA PRO A 1141 0.84 16.82 -2.94
C PRO A 1141 0.05 17.94 -3.60
N ALA A 1142 -0.96 18.45 -2.90
CA ALA A 1142 -1.80 19.52 -3.39
C ALA A 1142 -2.12 20.48 -2.25
N GLY A 1143 -1.84 21.76 -2.44
CA GLY A 1143 -2.11 22.80 -1.46
C GLY A 1143 -2.98 23.91 -2.02
N VAL A 1144 -3.66 24.63 -1.13
CA VAL A 1144 -4.59 25.72 -1.45
C VAL A 1144 -4.08 27.03 -0.85
N VAL A 1145 -4.19 28.11 -1.62
CA VAL A 1145 -3.79 29.47 -1.22
C VAL A 1145 -4.91 30.45 -1.57
N PRO A 1146 -5.37 31.30 -0.62
CA PRO A 1146 -6.39 32.31 -0.87
C PRO A 1146 -5.77 33.51 -1.63
N VAL A 1147 -6.32 33.84 -2.81
CA VAL A 1147 -5.73 34.85 -3.71
C VAL A 1147 -6.60 36.10 -3.89
N SER A 1148 -7.92 35.96 -3.84
CA SER A 1148 -8.89 37.04 -4.09
C SER A 1148 -10.15 36.83 -3.25
N THR A 1149 -11.10 37.76 -3.33
CA THR A 1149 -12.49 37.59 -2.90
C THR A 1149 -13.45 37.61 -4.10
N VAL A 1150 -14.69 37.19 -3.88
CA VAL A 1150 -15.79 37.29 -4.86
C VAL A 1150 -16.22 38.75 -5.03
N THR A 1151 -16.35 39.20 -6.27
CA THR A 1151 -16.80 40.55 -6.64
C THR A 1151 -18.26 40.56 -7.08
N GLU A 1152 -18.88 41.74 -7.14
CA GLU A 1152 -20.23 41.88 -7.72
C GLU A 1152 -20.28 41.44 -9.19
N ALA A 1153 -19.22 41.74 -9.96
CA ALA A 1153 -19.11 41.30 -11.35
C ALA A 1153 -19.10 39.77 -11.49
N ASP A 1154 -18.46 39.06 -10.56
CA ASP A 1154 -18.48 37.59 -10.55
C ASP A 1154 -19.90 37.04 -10.28
N GLU A 1155 -20.66 37.70 -9.40
CA GLU A 1155 -22.03 37.32 -9.06
C GLU A 1155 -23.00 37.61 -10.23
N GLU A 1156 -22.80 38.72 -10.96
CA GLU A 1156 -23.54 39.00 -12.20
C GLU A 1156 -23.20 37.99 -13.30
N GLU A 1157 -21.92 37.65 -13.51
CA GLU A 1157 -21.53 36.62 -14.47
C GLU A 1157 -22.07 35.23 -14.06
N LEU A 1158 -22.18 34.95 -12.76
CA LEU A 1158 -22.75 33.71 -12.25
C LEU A 1158 -24.23 33.56 -12.65
N LYS A 1159 -24.97 34.65 -12.90
CA LYS A 1159 -26.34 34.57 -13.43
C LYS A 1159 -26.37 33.96 -14.83
N LEU A 1160 -25.29 34.10 -15.59
CA LEU A 1160 -25.11 33.53 -16.94
C LEU A 1160 -24.49 32.13 -16.91
N TYR A 1161 -24.17 31.59 -15.71
CA TYR A 1161 -23.58 30.27 -15.57
C TYR A 1161 -24.44 29.18 -16.24
N GLN A 1162 -23.83 28.51 -17.22
CA GLN A 1162 -24.34 27.29 -17.82
C GLN A 1162 -23.33 26.18 -17.56
N GLY A 1163 -23.85 25.05 -17.09
CA GLY A 1163 -23.08 23.85 -16.87
C GLY A 1163 -22.60 23.19 -18.16
N CYS A 1164 -21.68 22.24 -18.06
CA CYS A 1164 -21.19 21.51 -19.24
C CYS A 1164 -22.22 20.54 -19.81
N CYS A 1165 -23.18 20.08 -18.98
CA CYS A 1165 -24.17 19.07 -19.34
C CYS A 1165 -25.63 19.55 -19.20
N ASP A 1166 -25.85 20.75 -18.64
CA ASP A 1166 -27.17 21.27 -18.20
C ASP A 1166 -28.02 20.24 -17.43
N ASP A 1167 -27.36 19.48 -16.56
CA ASP A 1167 -28.03 18.49 -15.72
C ASP A 1167 -28.44 19.09 -14.35
N PRO A 1168 -29.19 18.36 -13.49
CA PRO A 1168 -29.62 18.87 -12.20
C PRO A 1168 -28.47 19.32 -11.28
N TRP A 1169 -27.26 18.76 -11.42
CA TRP A 1169 -26.12 19.19 -10.62
C TRP A 1169 -25.62 20.57 -11.04
N ASP A 1170 -25.58 20.86 -12.34
CA ASP A 1170 -25.17 22.18 -12.82
C ASP A 1170 -26.11 23.29 -12.32
N ARG A 1171 -27.41 23.02 -12.32
CA ARG A 1171 -28.43 23.95 -11.79
C ARG A 1171 -28.32 24.13 -10.27
N THR A 1172 -28.03 23.03 -9.57
CA THR A 1172 -27.85 23.05 -8.11
C THR A 1172 -26.57 23.80 -7.71
N LEU A 1173 -25.49 23.71 -8.51
CA LEU A 1173 -24.23 24.41 -8.26
C LEU A 1173 -24.46 25.93 -8.22
N LYS A 1174 -25.17 26.47 -9.21
CA LYS A 1174 -25.52 27.90 -9.26
C LYS A 1174 -26.24 28.37 -7.98
N GLN A 1175 -27.20 27.58 -7.50
CA GLN A 1175 -27.92 27.88 -6.25
C GLN A 1175 -27.03 27.76 -5.02
N ALA A 1176 -26.10 26.80 -5.01
CA ALA A 1176 -25.20 26.55 -3.90
C ALA A 1176 -24.23 27.71 -3.67
N VAL A 1177 -23.73 28.34 -4.74
CA VAL A 1177 -22.70 29.39 -4.64
C VAL A 1177 -23.25 30.82 -4.54
N ALA A 1178 -24.50 31.07 -4.92
CA ALA A 1178 -25.09 32.42 -4.94
C ALA A 1178 -25.00 33.17 -3.60
N GLY A 1179 -24.91 34.50 -3.65
CA GLY A 1179 -24.80 35.37 -2.47
C GLY A 1179 -23.45 35.23 -1.78
N ALA A 1180 -22.36 35.25 -2.56
CA ALA A 1180 -21.01 35.00 -2.07
C ALA A 1180 -20.07 36.21 -2.15
N VAL A 1181 -20.56 37.40 -2.54
CA VAL A 1181 -19.76 38.63 -2.60
C VAL A 1181 -18.98 38.84 -1.29
N GLY A 1182 -17.68 39.12 -1.42
CA GLY A 1182 -16.75 39.29 -0.29
C GLY A 1182 -16.17 38.01 0.30
N LEU A 1183 -16.70 36.82 -0.03
CA LEU A 1183 -16.12 35.55 0.42
C LEU A 1183 -14.77 35.26 -0.24
N PRO A 1184 -13.88 34.52 0.43
CA PRO A 1184 -12.57 34.18 -0.11
C PRO A 1184 -12.66 33.26 -1.33
N VAL A 1185 -11.69 33.44 -2.23
CA VAL A 1185 -11.46 32.63 -3.42
C VAL A 1185 -10.00 32.22 -3.47
N ALA A 1186 -9.77 30.93 -3.68
CA ALA A 1186 -8.45 30.33 -3.63
C ALA A 1186 -8.07 29.64 -4.95
N VAL A 1187 -6.78 29.35 -5.09
CA VAL A 1187 -6.23 28.50 -6.15
C VAL A 1187 -5.52 27.29 -5.53
N GLN A 1188 -5.29 26.26 -6.33
CA GLN A 1188 -4.60 25.04 -5.92
C GLN A 1188 -3.25 24.92 -6.64
N CYS A 1189 -2.21 24.59 -5.87
CA CYS A 1189 -0.86 24.32 -6.31
C CYS A 1189 -0.57 22.83 -6.14
N VAL A 1190 0.08 22.20 -7.12
CA VAL A 1190 0.35 20.76 -7.13
C VAL A 1190 1.77 20.50 -7.59
N ALA A 1191 2.44 19.52 -6.98
CA ALA A 1191 3.73 18.98 -7.44
C ALA A 1191 3.64 17.45 -7.63
N LEU A 1192 4.72 16.83 -8.10
CA LEU A 1192 4.84 15.37 -8.16
C LEU A 1192 4.85 14.75 -6.74
N PRO A 1193 4.58 13.44 -6.57
CA PRO A 1193 4.64 12.79 -5.27
C PRO A 1193 5.99 13.02 -4.58
N TRP A 1194 5.96 13.10 -3.24
CA TRP A 1194 7.11 13.36 -2.37
C TRP A 1194 7.77 14.75 -2.52
N GLN A 1195 7.18 15.66 -3.30
CA GLN A 1195 7.65 17.03 -3.51
C GLN A 1195 6.78 18.05 -2.77
N GLU A 1196 6.49 17.79 -1.48
CA GLU A 1196 5.71 18.71 -0.64
C GLU A 1196 6.36 20.10 -0.54
N GLU A 1197 7.68 20.15 -0.45
CA GLU A 1197 8.48 21.38 -0.37
C GLU A 1197 8.38 22.20 -1.64
N LEU A 1198 8.43 21.58 -2.83
CA LEU A 1198 8.22 22.25 -4.10
C LEU A 1198 6.77 22.74 -4.26
N CYS A 1199 5.80 21.97 -3.76
CA CYS A 1199 4.40 22.39 -3.71
C CYS A 1199 4.25 23.63 -2.80
N LEU A 1200 4.83 23.61 -1.60
CA LEU A 1200 4.84 24.73 -0.66
C LEU A 1200 5.58 25.95 -1.23
N ARG A 1201 6.66 25.75 -1.97
CA ARG A 1201 7.38 26.80 -2.68
C ARG A 1201 6.49 27.51 -3.70
N LEU A 1202 5.79 26.77 -4.57
CA LEU A 1202 4.83 27.38 -5.49
C LEU A 1202 3.70 28.10 -4.73
N MET A 1203 3.19 27.50 -3.64
CA MET A 1203 2.20 28.15 -2.79
C MET A 1203 2.72 29.48 -2.23
N LYS A 1204 3.98 29.53 -1.82
CA LYS A 1204 4.61 30.73 -1.25
C LYS A 1204 4.75 31.84 -2.28
N GLU A 1205 5.13 31.51 -3.51
CA GLU A 1205 5.16 32.46 -4.63
C GLU A 1205 3.76 33.04 -4.90
N VAL A 1206 2.75 32.16 -4.97
CA VAL A 1206 1.35 32.57 -5.17
C VAL A 1206 0.86 33.47 -4.04
N GLU A 1207 1.17 33.14 -2.78
CA GLU A 1207 0.81 33.96 -1.62
C GLU A 1207 1.44 35.35 -1.70
N THR A 1208 2.75 35.42 -1.98
CA THR A 1208 3.53 36.66 -2.01
C THR A 1208 3.01 37.60 -3.07
N LEU A 1209 2.86 37.13 -4.32
CA LEU A 1209 2.35 37.91 -5.44
C LEU A 1209 0.90 38.38 -5.20
N SER A 1210 0.08 37.55 -4.55
CA SER A 1210 -1.30 37.92 -4.23
C SER A 1210 -1.37 39.01 -3.15
N ARG A 1211 -0.44 39.02 -2.19
CA ARG A 1211 -0.35 40.07 -1.17
C ARG A 1211 0.14 41.39 -1.76
N GLU A 1212 1.18 41.35 -2.59
CA GLU A 1212 1.69 42.53 -3.31
C GLU A 1212 0.60 43.18 -4.14
N LYS A 1213 -0.18 42.39 -4.88
CA LYS A 1213 -1.32 42.88 -5.67
C LYS A 1213 -2.42 43.55 -4.81
N ARG A 1214 -2.62 43.14 -3.55
CA ARG A 1214 -3.60 43.78 -2.65
C ARG A 1214 -3.07 45.05 -2.01
N ALA A 1215 -1.74 45.19 -1.93
CA ALA A 1215 -1.07 46.35 -1.36
C ALA A 1215 -0.86 47.47 -2.40
N ALA A 1216 -0.70 47.11 -3.68
CA ALA A 1216 -0.74 48.01 -4.83
C ALA A 1216 -2.18 48.40 -5.19
#